data_AF-A0AAN9SHE1-F1
#
_entry.id   AF-A0AAN9SHE1-F1
#
_cell.length_a   1.000
_cell.length_b   1.000
_cell.length_c   1.000
_cell.angle_alpha   90.00
_cell.angle_beta   90.00
_cell.angle_gamma   90.00
#
_symmetry.space_group_name_H-M   'P 1'
#
loop_
_entity.id
_entity.type
_entity.pdbx_description
1 polymer ?
#
loop_
_entity_poly.entity_id
_entity_poly.type
_entity_poly.pdbx_seq_one_letter_code
_entity_poly.pdbx_strand_id
1 'polypeptide(L)'
;MGTLTSCSFMPLNSEFRSNPVRRAFRERIQCQKLTRLRGTSCFFSRARVPKWGKTKFLTFDSFRRFATNDSDGDKDNVGAGEESVADDSKSNVTTTVPEEERVFSSEKTTPPSTSHRSSLSSLGPAYNAFQVDSFKLIELLGPEKVDPADVKLIKDKLFGYTTFWVTKEEPFGELGEGILFVGNLRGRREDVFAKLQNQLVEVTGDKYNLFMVEEPNSDSPDPRGGPRVSFGLLRKEVSEAGPTTLWQYVIALLLFLLTIGSSVELGIASQINRLPPEVVKYFTDPDAIEAPDMELLFPFVESALPLAYGVLGVLLFHEVGHFLAAFPKQVKLSIPFFIPNITLGSFGAITQFKSLLPDRSTKVDISLAGPFAGAVLSFSMFAVGLLLSSNPDTTGDLVQVPSLLFQGSLLLGLISRATLGYAAMHAATVPIHPLVIAGWCGLTIQAFNMLPVGCLDGGRAVQGAFGKNALVGFGLTTYTLLGLGVLGGPLSLPWGLYVLLCQRTPEKTCLNDVTEVGTWRKALVAIAIFLVVLTLIPVGDELAEELGGAEAFKISMEAQQILSRFCPKSSLVAAIPILKHRSSLKLPLLPSSSSYPSTQSQNFNVPSGDFHPISIVHKEVCSDSWRIWCSRSNSTAEPKDSHEVRAQVTVRRKNLAVFVSGGGSNFRSIHEASKRGSLHGDVVVLVTNKSDCGGAEYARNNGIPVILFPKAKGESNGLSPSDLVDTLRKFEVDFILLAGYLKLIPVELIRAYERSIFNIHPSLLPAFGGKGYYGMKVHKAVITSGARFSGPTIHFVDEHYDTGRILAQRVVPVLANDTEEELAARVLIQEHQLYVEVVEALCEERVVWREDGVPLIQSKENPNEFH
;
A
#
# COMPACT_ATOMS: atom_id res chain seq x y z
N MET A 1 18.01 0.12 37.30
CA MET A 1 19.06 -0.64 36.58
C MET A 1 20.12 0.34 36.15
N GLY A 2 21.41 0.01 36.29
CA GLY A 2 22.49 0.87 35.81
C GLY A 2 22.63 0.76 34.29
N THR A 3 22.79 1.89 33.61
CA THR A 3 23.04 1.93 32.17
C THR A 3 24.50 1.60 31.87
N LEU A 4 24.76 0.66 30.96
CA LEU A 4 26.08 0.54 30.33
C LEU A 4 26.25 1.69 29.33
N THR A 5 27.07 2.66 29.71
CA THR A 5 27.29 3.88 28.93
C THR A 5 28.40 3.73 27.89
N SER A 6 28.11 4.14 26.66
CA SER A 6 29.03 4.82 25.73
C SER A 6 30.45 4.23 25.54
N CYS A 7 30.63 3.44 24.47
CA CYS A 7 31.91 3.44 23.76
C CYS A 7 31.91 4.55 22.70
N SER A 8 32.82 5.51 22.84
CA SER A 8 32.89 6.70 21.98
C SER A 8 33.43 6.40 20.59
N PHE A 9 32.74 6.86 19.55
CA PHE A 9 33.35 7.01 18.22
C PHE A 9 34.23 8.26 18.19
N MET A 10 35.45 8.13 17.68
CA MET A 10 36.24 9.26 17.16
C MET A 10 36.77 8.92 15.76
N PRO A 11 36.92 9.91 14.86
CA PRO A 11 37.11 9.66 13.43
C PRO A 11 38.57 9.41 13.06
N LEU A 12 38.76 8.67 11.98
CA LEU A 12 40.07 8.51 11.31
C LEU A 12 39.94 9.01 9.86
N ASN A 13 40.70 10.06 9.53
CA ASN A 13 40.66 10.69 8.21
C ASN A 13 41.17 9.75 7.11
N SER A 14 40.50 9.76 5.96
CA SER A 14 40.98 9.13 4.73
C SER A 14 41.21 10.18 3.63
N GLU A 15 42.33 10.92 3.71
CA GLU A 15 42.82 11.69 2.57
C GLU A 15 43.48 10.79 1.51
N PHE A 16 43.50 11.27 0.27
CA PHE A 16 43.94 10.53 -0.91
C PHE A 16 45.44 10.19 -0.89
N ARG A 17 45.79 8.99 -1.39
CA ARG A 17 46.91 8.87 -2.33
C ARG A 17 46.76 7.73 -3.34
N SER A 18 47.31 7.97 -4.52
CA SER A 18 47.12 7.23 -5.77
C SER A 18 47.87 5.90 -5.88
N ASN A 19 47.24 4.93 -6.55
CA ASN A 19 47.70 4.17 -7.74
C ASN A 19 49.20 4.21 -8.16
N PRO A 20 49.74 3.20 -8.91
CA PRO A 20 49.10 1.99 -9.47
C PRO A 20 49.98 0.68 -9.42
N VAL A 21 49.58 -0.37 -10.16
CA VAL A 21 50.39 -1.35 -10.96
C VAL A 21 49.87 -2.81 -10.88
N ARG A 22 50.14 -3.59 -11.95
CA ARG A 22 49.61 -4.94 -12.29
C ARG A 22 50.53 -6.10 -11.86
N ARG A 23 50.00 -7.33 -12.00
CA ARG A 23 50.63 -8.70 -12.04
C ARG A 23 50.58 -9.49 -10.71
N ALA A 24 50.55 -10.83 -10.70
CA ALA A 24 50.09 -11.86 -11.67
C ALA A 24 50.13 -13.27 -11.00
N PHE A 25 49.71 -14.31 -11.75
CA PHE A 25 49.86 -15.76 -11.48
C PHE A 25 49.05 -16.38 -10.31
N ARG A 26 48.90 -17.71 -10.17
CA ARG A 26 48.49 -18.81 -11.10
C ARG A 26 48.59 -20.17 -10.36
N GLU A 27 47.59 -21.03 -10.51
CA GLU A 27 47.57 -22.50 -10.23
C GLU A 27 48.21 -23.05 -8.94
N ARG A 28 47.39 -23.73 -8.12
CA ARG A 28 47.53 -25.19 -7.95
C ARG A 28 46.25 -25.84 -7.41
N ILE A 29 45.93 -27.00 -7.96
CA ILE A 29 44.95 -27.97 -7.42
C ILE A 29 45.73 -29.25 -7.14
N GLN A 30 45.45 -29.92 -6.02
CA GLN A 30 45.71 -31.35 -5.90
C GLN A 30 44.55 -32.02 -5.14
N CYS A 31 44.33 -33.29 -5.43
CA CYS A 31 43.10 -34.02 -5.11
C CYS A 31 43.44 -35.36 -4.45
N GLN A 32 42.62 -35.82 -3.51
CA GLN A 32 42.56 -37.22 -3.11
C GLN A 32 41.12 -37.71 -2.91
N LYS A 33 40.94 -39.02 -3.11
CA LYS A 33 39.66 -39.73 -3.13
C LYS A 33 39.41 -40.42 -1.79
N LEU A 34 38.16 -40.77 -1.50
CA LEU A 34 37.81 -41.91 -0.63
C LEU A 34 36.60 -42.66 -1.19
N THR A 35 36.42 -43.91 -0.77
CA THR A 35 35.78 -44.97 -1.57
C THR A 35 34.53 -45.58 -0.93
N ARG A 36 33.67 -46.17 -1.78
CA ARG A 36 32.55 -47.03 -1.37
C ARG A 36 33.04 -48.36 -0.76
N LEU A 37 32.25 -48.91 0.15
CA LEU A 37 32.10 -50.35 0.40
C LEU A 37 30.61 -50.70 0.64
N ARG A 38 30.23 -51.98 0.57
CA ARG A 38 28.82 -52.42 0.45
C ARG A 38 28.59 -53.85 1.00
N GLY A 39 27.49 -54.05 1.74
CA GLY A 39 26.97 -55.37 2.16
C GLY A 39 27.39 -55.82 3.58
N THR A 40 26.74 -56.80 4.24
CA THR A 40 25.44 -57.46 3.94
C THR A 40 24.87 -58.22 5.16
N SER A 41 23.53 -58.33 5.25
CA SER A 41 22.72 -59.42 5.88
C SER A 41 22.88 -59.85 7.36
N CYS A 42 21.73 -59.81 8.07
CA CYS A 42 21.17 -60.79 9.02
C CYS A 42 21.89 -61.15 10.36
N PHE A 43 21.16 -61.06 11.50
CA PHE A 43 20.52 -62.23 12.14
C PHE A 43 19.46 -61.86 13.22
N PHE A 44 18.79 -62.89 13.76
CA PHE A 44 17.67 -62.96 14.74
C PHE A 44 18.03 -62.46 16.19
N SER A 45 17.13 -62.20 17.16
CA SER A 45 15.64 -62.03 17.21
C SER A 45 15.09 -61.73 18.65
N ARG A 46 13.77 -61.44 18.75
CA ARG A 46 12.77 -61.97 19.74
C ARG A 46 12.51 -61.25 21.11
N ALA A 47 11.30 -60.67 21.21
CA ALA A 47 10.50 -60.38 22.42
C ALA A 47 11.03 -59.25 23.37
N ARG A 48 10.23 -58.67 24.29
CA ARG A 48 8.92 -59.04 24.84
C ARG A 48 8.04 -57.82 25.20
N VAL A 49 6.73 -58.02 25.28
CA VAL A 49 5.67 -57.04 25.64
C VAL A 49 5.45 -57.00 27.17
N PRO A 50 4.97 -55.86 27.72
CA PRO A 50 3.91 -55.90 28.72
C PRO A 50 2.65 -55.07 28.33
N LYS A 51 1.48 -55.70 28.48
CA LYS A 51 0.16 -55.06 28.67
C LYS A 51 -0.06 -54.89 30.18
N TRP A 52 -1.06 -54.20 30.74
CA TRP A 52 -2.20 -53.42 30.23
C TRP A 52 -2.64 -52.47 31.36
N GLY A 53 -3.28 -51.34 31.05
CA GLY A 53 -4.02 -50.52 32.01
C GLY A 53 -5.24 -49.95 31.32
N LYS A 54 -6.44 -50.48 31.61
CA LYS A 54 -7.68 -50.08 30.95
C LYS A 54 -8.56 -49.24 31.87
N THR A 55 -8.95 -48.07 31.40
CA THR A 55 -10.22 -47.44 31.78
C THR A 55 -10.93 -47.01 30.50
N LYS A 56 -12.13 -47.54 30.26
CA LYS A 56 -13.07 -46.95 29.28
C LYS A 56 -13.86 -45.86 29.99
N PHE A 57 -14.44 -44.90 29.26
CA PHE A 57 -15.90 -44.86 29.12
C PHE A 57 -16.36 -43.97 27.94
N LEU A 58 -17.43 -44.44 27.29
CA LEU A 58 -18.40 -43.76 26.41
C LEU A 58 -17.95 -42.55 25.57
N THR A 59 -17.87 -42.78 24.25
CA THR A 59 -18.65 -41.96 23.32
C THR A 59 -20.15 -42.16 23.59
N PHE A 60 -20.95 -41.11 23.40
CA PHE A 60 -22.39 -41.23 23.21
C PHE A 60 -22.85 -40.24 22.15
N ASP A 61 -23.82 -40.67 21.35
CA ASP A 61 -24.42 -39.91 20.24
C ASP A 61 -25.93 -39.75 20.50
N SER A 62 -26.57 -38.82 19.78
CA SER A 62 -27.96 -38.39 19.91
C SER A 62 -28.32 -37.65 21.21
N PHE A 63 -28.75 -36.39 21.05
CA PHE A 63 -29.94 -35.86 21.74
C PHE A 63 -30.45 -34.56 21.11
N ARG A 64 -31.50 -34.64 20.26
CA ARG A 64 -32.46 -33.53 20.07
C ARG A 64 -33.75 -33.94 19.34
N ARG A 65 -34.78 -34.27 20.13
CA ARG A 65 -36.21 -33.94 19.90
C ARG A 65 -36.97 -34.31 21.18
N PHE A 66 -37.60 -33.34 21.84
CA PHE A 66 -39.07 -33.24 21.87
C PHE A 66 -39.56 -32.00 22.62
N ALA A 67 -40.49 -31.30 21.97
CA ALA A 67 -41.50 -30.42 22.54
C ALA A 67 -42.57 -30.30 21.43
N THR A 68 -43.48 -31.26 21.33
CA THR A 68 -44.83 -31.22 21.92
C THR A 68 -45.68 -30.08 21.39
N ASN A 69 -46.58 -30.41 20.46
CA ASN A 69 -47.90 -29.81 20.30
C ASN A 69 -48.78 -30.89 19.68
N ASP A 70 -49.90 -31.22 20.33
CA ASP A 70 -50.83 -32.26 19.89
C ASP A 70 -51.84 -31.72 18.87
N SER A 71 -52.25 -32.56 17.92
CA SER A 71 -53.45 -32.40 17.09
C SER A 71 -53.75 -33.72 16.36
N ASP A 72 -54.68 -34.52 16.89
CA ASP A 72 -55.30 -35.64 16.17
C ASP A 72 -56.27 -35.12 15.08
N GLY A 73 -56.50 -35.88 14.00
CA GLY A 73 -57.65 -35.61 13.12
C GLY A 73 -57.62 -36.12 11.67
N ASP A 74 -57.89 -37.41 11.48
CA ASP A 74 -58.92 -37.93 10.54
C ASP A 74 -58.72 -37.91 8.98
N LYS A 75 -58.92 -39.11 8.38
CA LYS A 75 -59.48 -39.46 7.03
C LYS A 75 -58.71 -39.36 5.68
N ASP A 76 -58.52 -40.56 5.13
CA ASP A 76 -59.06 -41.07 3.84
C ASP A 76 -58.34 -40.98 2.46
N ASN A 77 -58.37 -42.15 1.79
CA ASN A 77 -58.56 -42.45 0.35
C ASN A 77 -57.41 -42.73 -0.66
N VAL A 78 -57.25 -44.05 -0.93
CA VAL A 78 -57.45 -44.76 -2.25
C VAL A 78 -56.38 -44.70 -3.38
N GLY A 79 -56.09 -45.89 -3.95
CA GLY A 79 -55.45 -46.13 -5.28
C GLY A 79 -54.01 -46.69 -5.19
N ALA A 80 -53.63 -47.95 -5.47
CA ALA A 80 -54.17 -49.14 -6.19
C ALA A 80 -53.77 -49.29 -7.69
N GLY A 81 -53.21 -50.45 -8.08
CA GLY A 81 -52.62 -50.81 -9.38
C GLY A 81 -51.07 -50.81 -9.38
N GLU A 82 -50.29 -51.85 -9.74
CA GLU A 82 -50.55 -53.16 -10.42
C GLU A 82 -51.12 -53.04 -11.85
N GLU A 83 -50.71 -53.78 -12.90
CA GLU A 83 -49.75 -54.89 -13.18
C GLU A 83 -49.37 -54.84 -14.72
N SER A 84 -48.42 -55.57 -15.33
CA SER A 84 -47.11 -56.19 -14.99
C SER A 84 -46.46 -56.85 -16.26
N VAL A 85 -45.26 -57.48 -16.14
CA VAL A 85 -44.55 -58.33 -17.17
C VAL A 85 -44.20 -57.65 -18.53
N ALA A 86 -43.39 -58.15 -19.49
CA ALA A 86 -42.49 -59.31 -19.69
C ALA A 86 -41.26 -58.85 -20.54
N ASP A 87 -40.30 -59.65 -21.07
CA ASP A 87 -40.08 -61.11 -21.18
C ASP A 87 -38.55 -61.42 -21.33
N ASP A 88 -38.16 -62.66 -21.64
CA ASP A 88 -36.77 -63.19 -21.70
C ASP A 88 -36.25 -63.46 -23.15
N SER A 89 -34.92 -63.63 -23.33
CA SER A 89 -34.25 -64.65 -24.20
C SER A 89 -32.75 -64.39 -24.46
N LYS A 90 -32.01 -65.44 -24.86
CA LYS A 90 -30.53 -65.54 -24.84
C LYS A 90 -29.92 -66.16 -26.11
N SER A 91 -28.57 -66.17 -26.17
CA SER A 91 -27.64 -66.92 -27.06
C SER A 91 -27.35 -66.24 -28.42
N ASN A 92 -26.10 -65.88 -28.79
CA ASN A 92 -24.84 -66.64 -29.08
C ASN A 92 -24.75 -67.10 -30.56
N VAL A 93 -23.62 -67.04 -31.30
CA VAL A 93 -22.22 -66.63 -31.02
C VAL A 93 -21.41 -66.37 -32.32
N THR A 94 -20.20 -65.77 -32.24
CA THR A 94 -19.11 -65.67 -33.29
C THR A 94 -19.37 -64.84 -34.57
N THR A 95 -18.41 -64.12 -35.21
CA THR A 95 -17.00 -63.71 -34.90
C THR A 95 -16.62 -62.44 -35.70
N THR A 96 -15.75 -61.54 -35.18
CA THR A 96 -14.43 -61.16 -35.75
C THR A 96 -13.78 -59.95 -35.04
N VAL A 97 -12.59 -60.18 -34.44
CA VAL A 97 -11.44 -59.26 -34.20
C VAL A 97 -11.64 -57.96 -33.36
N PRO A 98 -10.87 -57.74 -32.27
CA PRO A 98 -10.96 -56.55 -31.38
C PRO A 98 -9.70 -55.66 -31.36
N GLU A 99 -9.72 -54.58 -30.56
CA GLU A 99 -8.56 -54.10 -29.80
C GLU A 99 -9.01 -53.41 -28.48
N GLU A 100 -8.14 -53.33 -27.46
CA GLU A 100 -8.53 -53.26 -26.04
C GLU A 100 -8.24 -51.93 -25.29
N GLU A 101 -8.75 -51.85 -24.06
CA GLU A 101 -8.56 -50.77 -23.08
C GLU A 101 -7.08 -50.55 -22.66
N ARG A 102 -6.79 -49.43 -21.96
CA ARG A 102 -5.52 -49.28 -21.21
C ARG A 102 -5.70 -48.71 -19.81
N VAL A 103 -4.83 -49.19 -18.93
CA VAL A 103 -4.82 -48.93 -17.49
C VAL A 103 -3.37 -48.77 -17.00
N PHE A 104 -3.17 -48.01 -15.92
CA PHE A 104 -1.99 -48.00 -15.04
C PHE A 104 -0.68 -47.31 -15.46
N SER A 105 0.26 -47.29 -14.50
CA SER A 105 1.43 -46.41 -14.39
C SER A 105 2.67 -47.15 -13.81
N SER A 106 3.83 -46.46 -13.81
CA SER A 106 5.12 -46.77 -13.14
C SER A 106 6.31 -47.15 -14.05
N GLU A 107 7.53 -46.83 -13.58
CA GLU A 107 8.84 -47.00 -14.25
C GLU A 107 9.37 -48.46 -14.20
N LYS A 108 10.45 -48.94 -14.87
CA LYS A 108 11.84 -48.39 -14.89
C LYS A 108 12.83 -49.25 -15.74
N THR A 109 14.01 -48.67 -16.04
CA THR A 109 15.34 -49.32 -16.37
C THR A 109 15.77 -49.53 -17.85
N THR A 110 17.10 -49.50 -18.07
CA THR A 110 17.95 -49.41 -19.29
C THR A 110 18.55 -50.79 -19.73
N PRO A 111 19.41 -51.00 -20.79
CA PRO A 111 20.43 -50.13 -21.46
C PRO A 111 20.51 -50.20 -23.04
N PRO A 112 21.67 -50.30 -23.76
CA PRO A 112 22.41 -49.15 -24.35
C PRO A 112 22.78 -49.27 -25.87
N SER A 113 23.75 -48.44 -26.33
CA SER A 113 24.54 -48.46 -27.61
C SER A 113 23.96 -47.72 -28.85
N THR A 114 24.73 -47.23 -29.85
CA THR A 114 25.86 -46.25 -29.89
C THR A 114 26.28 -45.92 -31.34
N SER A 115 26.42 -44.64 -31.73
CA SER A 115 27.30 -44.25 -32.87
C SER A 115 27.70 -42.75 -32.90
N HIS A 116 29.02 -42.52 -32.90
CA HIS A 116 29.86 -41.38 -33.34
C HIS A 116 29.34 -40.51 -34.52
N ARG A 117 29.82 -39.27 -34.84
CA ARG A 117 30.61 -38.13 -34.26
C ARG A 117 30.66 -37.05 -35.41
N SER A 118 31.08 -35.76 -35.38
CA SER A 118 31.85 -34.83 -34.53
C SER A 118 31.30 -33.38 -34.75
N SER A 119 31.91 -32.22 -34.52
CA SER A 119 33.21 -31.71 -34.00
C SER A 119 33.00 -30.34 -33.30
N LEU A 120 34.05 -29.69 -32.73
CA LEU A 120 33.90 -28.59 -31.76
C LEU A 120 34.89 -27.40 -31.97
N SER A 121 34.38 -26.18 -32.14
CA SER A 121 35.05 -24.88 -31.90
C SER A 121 34.02 -23.73 -32.02
N SER A 122 34.07 -22.59 -31.31
CA SER A 122 35.00 -22.07 -30.29
C SER A 122 34.27 -21.12 -29.30
N LEU A 123 34.90 -20.75 -28.18
CA LEU A 123 34.30 -19.94 -27.10
C LEU A 123 34.24 -18.43 -27.39
N GLY A 124 33.18 -17.78 -26.89
CA GLY A 124 33.04 -16.33 -26.67
C GLY A 124 32.20 -16.08 -25.39
N PRO A 125 32.32 -14.94 -24.67
CA PRO A 125 31.99 -14.91 -23.23
C PRO A 125 30.61 -14.36 -22.84
N ALA A 126 30.01 -15.07 -21.87
CA ALA A 126 29.39 -14.55 -20.64
C ALA A 126 28.21 -13.53 -20.66
N TYR A 127 27.08 -14.03 -20.12
CA TYR A 127 26.13 -13.34 -19.20
C TYR A 127 25.19 -12.21 -19.70
N ASN A 128 24.02 -12.18 -19.04
CA ASN A 128 23.07 -11.08 -18.91
C ASN A 128 22.35 -10.55 -20.17
N ALA A 129 21.22 -11.18 -20.49
CA ALA A 129 20.13 -10.55 -21.26
C ALA A 129 18.73 -11.01 -20.79
N PHE A 130 18.55 -11.36 -19.50
CA PHE A 130 17.20 -11.58 -18.94
C PHE A 130 16.57 -10.23 -18.58
N GLN A 131 16.36 -9.40 -19.61
CA GLN A 131 15.84 -8.04 -19.51
C GLN A 131 14.33 -8.11 -19.28
N VAL A 132 13.95 -8.43 -18.04
CA VAL A 132 12.55 -8.43 -17.60
C VAL A 132 12.06 -6.99 -17.57
N ASP A 133 11.37 -6.62 -18.64
CA ASP A 133 10.65 -5.36 -18.81
C ASP A 133 9.81 -5.08 -17.56
N SER A 134 10.31 -4.22 -16.69
CA SER A 134 9.80 -4.12 -15.32
C SER A 134 8.41 -3.47 -15.26
N PHE A 135 8.01 -2.72 -16.28
CA PHE A 135 6.65 -2.20 -16.38
C PHE A 135 5.68 -3.24 -16.94
N LYS A 136 6.10 -4.00 -17.95
CA LYS A 136 5.31 -5.16 -18.40
C LYS A 136 5.22 -6.23 -17.30
N LEU A 137 6.24 -6.35 -16.45
CA LEU A 137 6.19 -7.19 -15.25
C LEU A 137 5.25 -6.60 -14.19
N ILE A 138 5.26 -5.30 -13.91
CA ILE A 138 4.31 -4.66 -12.97
C ILE A 138 2.87 -4.68 -13.52
N GLU A 139 2.67 -4.72 -14.84
CA GLU A 139 1.35 -4.87 -15.47
C GLU A 139 0.90 -6.34 -15.61
N LEU A 140 1.81 -7.32 -15.56
CA LEU A 140 1.49 -8.76 -15.40
C LEU A 140 1.43 -9.23 -13.94
N LEU A 141 2.07 -8.53 -12.99
CA LEU A 141 2.08 -8.86 -11.55
C LEU A 141 1.12 -8.00 -10.73
N GLY A 142 0.78 -6.80 -11.23
CA GLY A 142 -0.37 -6.05 -10.73
C GLY A 142 -1.64 -6.88 -10.99
N PRO A 143 -2.58 -6.94 -10.04
CA PRO A 143 -3.74 -7.80 -10.19
C PRO A 143 -4.56 -7.36 -11.40
N GLU A 144 -5.04 -8.36 -12.15
CA GLU A 144 -5.76 -8.17 -13.40
C GLU A 144 -6.95 -7.22 -13.19
N LYS A 145 -6.99 -6.11 -13.93
CA LYS A 145 -8.02 -5.07 -13.80
C LYS A 145 -9.43 -5.65 -14.02
N VAL A 146 -10.46 -5.02 -13.46
CA VAL A 146 -11.86 -5.43 -13.69
C VAL A 146 -12.15 -5.50 -15.19
N ASP A 147 -12.72 -6.61 -15.66
CA ASP A 147 -12.98 -6.85 -17.09
C ASP A 147 -13.98 -5.80 -17.63
N PRO A 148 -13.62 -5.00 -18.66
CA PRO A 148 -14.53 -4.01 -19.26
C PRO A 148 -15.89 -4.57 -19.73
N ALA A 149 -15.96 -5.85 -20.07
CA ALA A 149 -17.22 -6.52 -20.40
C ALA A 149 -18.12 -6.69 -19.17
N ASP A 150 -17.56 -7.16 -18.04
CA ASP A 150 -18.28 -7.27 -16.76
C ASP A 150 -18.64 -5.87 -16.20
N VAL A 151 -17.78 -4.85 -16.38
CA VAL A 151 -18.10 -3.45 -16.04
C VAL A 151 -19.35 -2.97 -16.76
N LYS A 152 -19.43 -3.22 -18.07
CA LYS A 152 -20.61 -2.85 -18.87
C LYS A 152 -21.85 -3.63 -18.42
N LEU A 153 -21.72 -4.94 -18.21
CA LEU A 153 -22.80 -5.81 -17.72
C LEU A 153 -23.35 -5.34 -16.35
N ILE A 154 -22.46 -4.94 -15.44
CA ILE A 154 -22.81 -4.37 -14.14
C ILE A 154 -23.53 -3.03 -14.30
N LYS A 155 -23.02 -2.13 -15.14
CA LYS A 155 -23.67 -0.84 -15.41
C LYS A 155 -25.07 -0.99 -15.99
N ASP A 156 -25.27 -1.92 -16.91
CA ASP A 156 -26.55 -2.12 -17.59
C ASP A 156 -27.58 -2.88 -16.71
N LYS A 157 -27.16 -3.57 -15.63
CA LYS A 157 -28.05 -4.39 -14.78
C LYS A 157 -28.23 -3.93 -13.32
N LEU A 158 -27.19 -3.39 -12.67
CA LEU A 158 -27.24 -2.96 -11.25
C LEU A 158 -27.65 -1.49 -11.12
N PHE A 159 -27.11 -0.63 -11.98
CA PHE A 159 -27.31 0.81 -11.91
C PHE A 159 -28.49 1.23 -12.78
N GLY A 160 -29.40 2.01 -12.20
CA GLY A 160 -30.67 2.33 -12.84
C GLY A 160 -31.54 3.25 -12.00
N TYR A 161 -32.74 3.54 -12.52
CA TYR A 161 -33.60 4.60 -12.01
C TYR A 161 -34.02 4.42 -10.53
N THR A 162 -34.03 3.19 -10.02
CA THR A 162 -34.43 2.88 -8.62
C THR A 162 -33.27 2.67 -7.65
N THR A 163 -32.02 2.63 -8.11
CA THR A 163 -30.84 2.31 -7.28
C THR A 163 -29.88 3.51 -7.21
N PHE A 164 -29.01 3.63 -8.22
CA PHE A 164 -27.96 4.63 -8.34
C PHE A 164 -27.77 4.94 -9.82
N TRP A 165 -27.58 6.22 -10.14
CA TRP A 165 -27.37 6.69 -11.51
C TRP A 165 -25.92 7.14 -11.70
N VAL A 166 -25.12 6.32 -12.37
CA VAL A 166 -23.72 6.63 -12.68
C VAL A 166 -23.63 7.83 -13.61
N THR A 167 -22.77 8.79 -13.28
CA THR A 167 -22.42 9.94 -14.12
C THR A 167 -20.98 9.85 -14.65
N LYS A 168 -20.09 9.14 -13.94
CA LYS A 168 -18.67 9.01 -14.28
C LYS A 168 -18.07 7.73 -13.68
N GLU A 169 -17.06 7.19 -14.35
CA GLU A 169 -16.12 6.19 -13.80
C GLU A 169 -14.76 6.83 -13.45
N GLU A 170 -14.18 6.42 -12.34
CA GLU A 170 -12.82 6.78 -11.89
C GLU A 170 -12.07 5.51 -11.44
N PRO A 171 -10.73 5.48 -11.41
CA PRO A 171 -9.98 4.34 -10.86
C PRO A 171 -10.19 4.21 -9.34
N PHE A 172 -10.18 2.97 -8.84
CA PHE A 172 -10.35 2.61 -7.42
C PHE A 172 -9.27 1.62 -6.95
N GLY A 173 -9.02 1.56 -5.64
CA GLY A 173 -7.86 0.84 -5.08
C GLY A 173 -6.56 1.66 -5.14
N GLU A 174 -5.49 1.15 -4.55
CA GLU A 174 -4.23 1.92 -4.38
C GLU A 174 -3.44 2.05 -5.68
N LEU A 175 -3.66 1.16 -6.66
CA LEU A 175 -3.02 1.14 -7.97
C LEU A 175 -4.01 1.22 -9.16
N GLY A 176 -5.28 1.58 -8.91
CA GLY A 176 -6.32 1.56 -9.95
C GLY A 176 -6.75 0.14 -10.36
N GLU A 177 -6.72 -0.79 -9.41
CA GLU A 177 -7.07 -2.21 -9.55
C GLU A 177 -8.58 -2.41 -9.77
N GLY A 178 -9.38 -1.44 -9.33
CA GLY A 178 -10.84 -1.40 -9.40
C GLY A 178 -11.39 -0.16 -10.09
N ILE A 179 -12.71 -0.06 -10.12
CA ILE A 179 -13.45 1.07 -10.70
C ILE A 179 -14.41 1.66 -9.68
N LEU A 180 -14.42 2.99 -9.57
CA LEU A 180 -15.33 3.79 -8.76
C LEU A 180 -16.44 4.36 -9.66
N PHE A 181 -17.67 3.95 -9.40
CA PHE A 181 -18.86 4.51 -10.02
C PHE A 181 -19.33 5.73 -9.23
N VAL A 182 -19.10 6.92 -9.79
CA VAL A 182 -19.53 8.22 -9.27
C VAL A 182 -20.89 8.57 -9.87
N GLY A 183 -21.79 9.20 -9.11
CA GLY A 183 -23.18 9.33 -9.54
C GLY A 183 -24.15 9.99 -8.57
N ASN A 184 -25.42 9.63 -8.68
CA ASN A 184 -26.52 10.15 -7.85
C ASN A 184 -27.41 9.04 -7.31
N LEU A 185 -27.60 9.02 -5.98
CA LEU A 185 -28.36 8.00 -5.25
C LEU A 185 -29.88 8.21 -5.37
N ARG A 186 -30.63 7.13 -5.61
CA ARG A 186 -32.09 7.18 -5.86
C ARG A 186 -32.93 6.77 -4.63
N GLY A 187 -32.42 5.89 -3.76
CA GLY A 187 -33.06 5.48 -2.49
C GLY A 187 -32.35 5.98 -1.22
N ARG A 188 -32.57 5.30 -0.08
CA ARG A 188 -31.67 5.39 1.09
C ARG A 188 -30.42 4.55 0.82
N ARG A 189 -29.25 4.99 1.29
CA ARG A 189 -27.96 4.37 0.91
C ARG A 189 -27.83 2.93 1.41
N GLU A 190 -28.38 2.65 2.59
CA GLU A 190 -28.36 1.33 3.23
C GLU A 190 -29.22 0.33 2.43
N ASP A 191 -30.48 0.69 2.12
CA ASP A 191 -31.39 -0.13 1.30
C ASP A 191 -30.82 -0.39 -0.10
N VAL A 192 -30.27 0.66 -0.73
CA VAL A 192 -29.70 0.58 -2.09
C VAL A 192 -28.44 -0.28 -2.10
N PHE A 193 -27.56 -0.14 -1.11
CA PHE A 193 -26.32 -0.92 -1.07
C PHE A 193 -26.59 -2.42 -0.83
N ALA A 194 -27.51 -2.77 0.09
CA ALA A 194 -27.93 -4.16 0.28
C ALA A 194 -28.55 -4.77 -0.99
N LYS A 195 -29.38 -4.00 -1.71
CA LYS A 195 -29.93 -4.43 -3.00
C LYS A 195 -28.83 -4.62 -4.06
N LEU A 196 -27.89 -3.69 -4.17
CA LEU A 196 -26.79 -3.76 -5.14
C LEU A 196 -25.83 -4.93 -4.87
N GLN A 197 -25.56 -5.28 -3.61
CA GLN A 197 -24.76 -6.48 -3.28
C GLN A 197 -25.43 -7.76 -3.78
N ASN A 198 -26.72 -7.97 -3.46
CA ASN A 198 -27.45 -9.15 -3.91
C ASN A 198 -27.48 -9.24 -5.45
N GLN A 199 -27.76 -8.13 -6.13
CA GLN A 199 -27.76 -8.07 -7.59
C GLN A 199 -26.36 -8.30 -8.20
N LEU A 200 -25.26 -7.93 -7.53
CA LEU A 200 -23.90 -8.22 -8.02
C LEU A 200 -23.63 -9.72 -8.05
N VAL A 201 -24.03 -10.43 -6.99
CA VAL A 201 -23.88 -11.90 -6.87
C VAL A 201 -24.77 -12.61 -7.89
N GLU A 202 -26.00 -12.14 -8.11
CA GLU A 202 -26.89 -12.66 -9.17
C GLU A 202 -26.33 -12.47 -10.59
N VAL A 203 -25.64 -11.35 -10.86
CA VAL A 203 -25.18 -10.99 -12.21
C VAL A 203 -23.77 -11.52 -12.53
N THR A 204 -22.87 -11.57 -11.54
CA THR A 204 -21.44 -11.90 -11.75
C THR A 204 -20.96 -13.12 -10.96
N GLY A 205 -21.81 -13.72 -10.12
CA GLY A 205 -21.39 -14.74 -9.16
C GLY A 205 -20.45 -14.15 -8.10
N ASP A 206 -19.49 -14.97 -7.67
CA ASP A 206 -18.54 -14.64 -6.58
C ASP A 206 -17.26 -13.90 -7.07
N LYS A 207 -17.31 -13.26 -8.25
CA LYS A 207 -16.16 -12.61 -8.91
C LYS A 207 -15.70 -11.31 -8.23
N TYR A 208 -16.64 -10.48 -7.77
CA TYR A 208 -16.39 -9.09 -7.41
C TYR A 208 -17.02 -8.70 -6.07
N ASN A 209 -16.35 -7.81 -5.34
CA ASN A 209 -16.85 -7.19 -4.13
C ASN A 209 -17.21 -5.71 -4.39
N LEU A 210 -18.37 -5.26 -3.88
CA LEU A 210 -18.86 -3.89 -4.00
C LEU A 210 -18.67 -3.13 -2.68
N PHE A 211 -18.11 -1.93 -2.78
CA PHE A 211 -17.77 -1.04 -1.66
C PHE A 211 -18.59 0.23 -1.76
N MET A 212 -19.29 0.60 -0.69
CA MET A 212 -19.89 1.92 -0.55
C MET A 212 -18.90 2.85 0.17
N VAL A 213 -18.43 3.88 -0.54
CA VAL A 213 -17.40 4.84 -0.09
C VAL A 213 -17.90 6.27 -0.22
N GLU A 214 -17.28 7.19 0.54
CA GLU A 214 -17.56 8.63 0.45
C GLU A 214 -17.05 9.17 -0.90
N GLU A 215 -17.83 10.04 -1.55
CA GLU A 215 -17.50 10.56 -2.90
C GLU A 215 -16.28 11.51 -2.85
N PRO A 216 -15.20 11.25 -3.62
CA PRO A 216 -14.00 12.07 -3.56
C PRO A 216 -14.25 13.47 -4.12
N ASN A 217 -13.91 14.50 -3.33
CA ASN A 217 -14.10 15.92 -3.66
C ASN A 217 -15.57 16.38 -3.76
N SER A 218 -16.49 15.80 -2.98
CA SER A 218 -17.87 16.29 -2.93
C SER A 218 -17.98 17.67 -2.25
N ASP A 219 -18.20 18.74 -3.04
CA ASP A 219 -18.40 20.11 -2.54
C ASP A 219 -19.66 20.30 -1.65
N SER A 220 -20.55 19.31 -1.60
CA SER A 220 -21.79 19.36 -0.82
C SER A 220 -22.22 17.98 -0.30
N PRO A 221 -22.89 17.90 0.87
CA PRO A 221 -23.45 16.65 1.39
C PRO A 221 -24.63 16.15 0.53
N ASP A 222 -25.03 14.89 0.73
CA ASP A 222 -26.23 14.35 0.08
C ASP A 222 -27.49 15.09 0.59
N PRO A 223 -28.43 15.51 -0.28
CA PRO A 223 -29.71 16.12 0.13
C PRO A 223 -30.56 15.27 1.10
N ARG A 224 -30.29 13.96 1.21
CA ARG A 224 -30.93 13.02 2.15
C ARG A 224 -30.25 12.95 3.52
N GLY A 225 -29.07 13.57 3.68
CA GLY A 225 -28.32 13.66 4.92
C GLY A 225 -27.03 12.80 4.96
N GLY A 226 -25.93 13.44 5.34
CA GLY A 226 -24.59 12.84 5.42
C GLY A 226 -23.73 13.05 4.17
N PRO A 227 -22.54 12.44 4.09
CA PRO A 227 -21.68 12.53 2.92
C PRO A 227 -22.32 11.89 1.68
N ARG A 228 -21.98 12.40 0.49
CA ARG A 228 -22.30 11.77 -0.79
C ARG A 228 -21.61 10.40 -0.91
N VAL A 229 -22.22 9.48 -1.66
CA VAL A 229 -21.76 8.09 -1.78
C VAL A 229 -21.48 7.70 -3.23
N SER A 230 -20.39 6.98 -3.42
CA SER A 230 -19.99 6.34 -4.68
C SER A 230 -19.74 4.85 -4.44
N PHE A 231 -19.84 4.04 -5.50
CA PHE A 231 -19.69 2.58 -5.40
C PHE A 231 -18.39 2.11 -6.06
N GLY A 232 -17.44 1.62 -5.26
CA GLY A 232 -16.20 1.02 -5.72
C GLY A 232 -16.35 -0.48 -5.98
N LEU A 233 -15.73 -0.98 -7.04
CA LEU A 233 -15.76 -2.38 -7.47
C LEU A 233 -14.35 -2.94 -7.59
N LEU A 234 -14.08 -4.07 -6.92
CA LEU A 234 -12.80 -4.79 -6.96
C LEU A 234 -13.03 -6.27 -7.22
N ARG A 235 -12.06 -6.95 -7.86
CA ARG A 235 -12.03 -8.43 -7.89
C ARG A 235 -11.94 -8.99 -6.47
N LYS A 236 -12.57 -10.14 -6.23
CA LYS A 236 -12.59 -10.80 -4.91
C LYS A 236 -11.18 -11.13 -4.42
N GLU A 237 -10.36 -11.67 -5.31
CA GLU A 237 -8.94 -12.04 -5.10
C GLU A 237 -8.05 -10.88 -4.63
N VAL A 238 -8.39 -9.64 -5.00
CA VAL A 238 -7.63 -8.41 -4.65
C VAL A 238 -8.13 -7.79 -3.35
N SER A 239 -9.45 -7.86 -3.15
CA SER A 239 -10.11 -7.26 -2.00
C SER A 239 -9.94 -8.09 -0.72
N GLU A 240 -10.10 -9.40 -0.79
CA GLU A 240 -9.89 -10.31 0.35
C GLU A 240 -8.41 -10.65 0.59
N ALA A 241 -8.12 -11.40 1.66
CA ALA A 241 -6.78 -11.92 1.90
C ALA A 241 -6.65 -13.35 1.35
N GLY A 242 -5.53 -13.64 0.69
CA GLY A 242 -5.24 -14.99 0.17
C GLY A 242 -5.19 -16.07 1.26
N PRO A 243 -5.27 -17.36 0.87
CA PRO A 243 -5.18 -18.47 1.81
C PRO A 243 -3.83 -18.46 2.56
N THR A 244 -3.87 -18.72 3.87
CA THR A 244 -2.65 -18.76 4.69
C THR A 244 -1.70 -19.84 4.22
N THR A 245 -0.47 -19.46 3.88
CA THR A 245 0.56 -20.37 3.38
C THR A 245 1.14 -21.21 4.52
N LEU A 246 1.68 -22.39 4.20
CA LEU A 246 2.35 -23.25 5.20
C LEU A 246 3.47 -22.50 5.94
N TRP A 247 4.21 -21.64 5.24
CA TRP A 247 5.26 -20.81 5.84
C TRP A 247 4.72 -19.82 6.89
N GLN A 248 3.51 -19.28 6.73
CA GLN A 248 2.90 -18.43 7.75
C GLN A 248 2.59 -19.19 9.04
N TYR A 249 2.16 -20.47 8.97
CA TYR A 249 2.01 -21.32 10.16
C TYR A 249 3.36 -21.60 10.84
N VAL A 250 4.41 -21.88 10.05
CA VAL A 250 5.78 -22.13 10.58
C VAL A 250 6.33 -20.87 11.27
N ILE A 251 6.16 -19.69 10.66
CA ILE A 251 6.59 -18.41 11.24
C ILE A 251 5.79 -18.07 12.50
N ALA A 252 4.46 -18.26 12.51
CA ALA A 252 3.63 -18.03 13.70
C ALA A 252 4.04 -18.97 14.85
N LEU A 253 4.31 -20.24 14.58
CA LEU A 253 4.79 -21.20 15.57
C LEU A 253 6.19 -20.83 16.11
N LEU A 254 7.13 -20.44 15.23
CA LEU A 254 8.46 -19.99 15.64
C LEU A 254 8.37 -18.76 16.55
N LEU A 255 7.58 -17.77 16.15
CA LEU A 255 7.36 -16.53 16.92
C LEU A 255 6.67 -16.79 18.26
N PHE A 256 5.71 -17.70 18.32
CA PHE A 256 5.08 -18.13 19.57
C PHE A 256 6.09 -18.80 20.52
N LEU A 257 6.93 -19.72 20.01
CA LEU A 257 7.99 -20.36 20.80
C LEU A 257 9.04 -19.34 21.31
N LEU A 258 9.44 -18.37 20.48
CA LEU A 258 10.32 -17.27 20.89
C LEU A 258 9.65 -16.36 21.94
N THR A 259 8.33 -16.16 21.86
CA THR A 259 7.57 -15.35 22.82
C THR A 259 7.43 -16.08 24.17
N ILE A 260 7.32 -17.41 24.19
CA ILE A 260 7.46 -18.20 25.42
C ILE A 260 8.86 -18.02 26.01
N GLY A 261 9.91 -18.15 25.18
CA GLY A 261 11.30 -17.97 25.62
C GLY A 261 11.56 -16.61 26.27
N SER A 262 11.19 -15.51 25.60
CA SER A 262 11.35 -14.15 26.12
C SER A 262 10.43 -13.84 27.32
N SER A 263 9.27 -14.50 27.44
CA SER A 263 8.43 -14.40 28.64
C SER A 263 9.06 -15.10 29.86
N VAL A 264 9.77 -16.22 29.66
CA VAL A 264 10.57 -16.88 30.71
C VAL A 264 11.83 -16.07 31.03
N GLU A 265 12.46 -15.45 30.04
CA GLU A 265 13.60 -14.53 30.21
C GLU A 265 13.23 -13.30 31.06
N LEU A 266 12.05 -12.70 30.86
CA LEU A 266 11.51 -11.67 31.75
C LEU A 266 11.33 -12.20 33.19
N GLY A 267 10.81 -13.42 33.33
CA GLY A 267 10.71 -14.12 34.62
C GLY A 267 12.05 -14.18 35.35
N ILE A 268 13.07 -14.70 34.66
CA ILE A 268 14.47 -14.79 35.10
C ILE A 268 15.03 -13.40 35.46
N ALA A 269 14.88 -12.41 34.59
CA ALA A 269 15.41 -11.06 34.76
C ALA A 269 14.80 -10.36 35.98
N SER A 270 13.52 -10.60 36.28
CA SER A 270 12.86 -10.06 37.48
C SER A 270 13.46 -10.62 38.78
N GLN A 271 14.01 -11.83 38.76
CA GLN A 271 14.53 -12.54 39.93
C GLN A 271 16.06 -12.58 40.01
N ILE A 272 16.78 -11.79 39.20
CA ILE A 272 18.26 -11.80 39.11
C ILE A 272 18.97 -11.69 40.47
N ASN A 273 18.38 -10.98 41.43
CA ASN A 273 18.87 -10.82 42.81
C ASN A 273 18.79 -12.10 43.68
N ARG A 274 18.22 -13.19 43.16
CA ARG A 274 18.07 -14.50 43.81
C ARG A 274 18.95 -15.60 43.19
N LEU A 275 19.69 -15.29 42.13
CA LEU A 275 20.61 -16.25 41.50
C LEU A 275 21.71 -16.70 42.49
N PRO A 276 22.13 -17.98 42.46
CA PRO A 276 23.29 -18.44 43.22
C PRO A 276 24.54 -17.63 42.89
N PRO A 277 25.39 -17.28 43.87
CA PRO A 277 26.56 -16.43 43.65
C PRO A 277 27.57 -17.05 42.69
N GLU A 278 27.63 -18.38 42.55
CA GLU A 278 28.44 -19.08 41.55
C GLU A 278 27.98 -18.74 40.13
N VAL A 279 26.67 -18.74 39.90
CA VAL A 279 26.05 -18.41 38.60
C VAL A 279 26.24 -16.94 38.27
N VAL A 280 26.04 -16.04 39.24
CA VAL A 280 26.30 -14.60 39.05
C VAL A 280 27.77 -14.35 38.73
N LYS A 281 28.70 -15.04 39.41
CA LYS A 281 30.13 -14.93 39.14
C LYS A 281 30.44 -15.36 37.70
N TYR A 282 29.94 -16.51 37.26
CA TYR A 282 30.15 -17.02 35.90
C TYR A 282 29.73 -16.02 34.80
N PHE A 283 28.61 -15.31 34.99
CA PHE A 283 28.16 -14.28 34.03
C PHE A 283 28.85 -12.91 34.17
N THR A 284 29.64 -12.68 35.22
CA THR A 284 30.32 -11.39 35.46
C THR A 284 31.85 -11.45 35.30
N ASP A 285 32.44 -12.64 35.35
CA ASP A 285 33.88 -12.90 35.29
C ASP A 285 34.26 -13.46 33.90
N PRO A 286 34.89 -12.67 33.00
CA PRO A 286 35.15 -13.09 31.62
C PRO A 286 36.21 -14.22 31.51
N ASP A 287 36.95 -14.49 32.58
CA ASP A 287 37.94 -15.58 32.66
C ASP A 287 37.35 -16.85 33.32
N ALA A 288 36.03 -16.91 33.57
CA ALA A 288 35.37 -18.06 34.16
C ALA A 288 35.19 -19.24 33.17
N ILE A 289 36.11 -20.22 33.25
CA ILE A 289 36.12 -21.41 32.38
C ILE A 289 35.16 -22.50 32.88
N GLU A 290 34.93 -22.60 34.18
CA GLU A 290 34.03 -23.62 34.77
C GLU A 290 32.57 -23.17 34.66
N ALA A 291 31.79 -23.88 33.84
CA ALA A 291 30.35 -23.67 33.74
C ALA A 291 29.64 -24.08 35.05
N PRO A 292 28.66 -23.29 35.54
CA PRO A 292 27.89 -23.65 36.72
C PRO A 292 27.04 -24.91 36.45
N ASP A 293 26.71 -25.64 37.51
CA ASP A 293 25.84 -26.81 37.41
C ASP A 293 24.46 -26.40 36.87
N MET A 294 24.02 -27.04 35.80
CA MET A 294 22.70 -26.82 35.21
C MET A 294 21.57 -27.28 36.14
N GLU A 295 21.84 -28.20 37.09
CA GLU A 295 20.85 -28.62 38.09
C GLU A 295 20.44 -27.47 39.03
N LEU A 296 21.35 -26.52 39.31
CA LEU A 296 21.05 -25.30 40.09
C LEU A 296 20.11 -24.32 39.39
N LEU A 297 19.93 -24.41 38.06
CA LEU A 297 19.09 -23.48 37.29
C LEU A 297 17.62 -23.90 37.21
N PHE A 298 17.29 -25.19 37.32
CA PHE A 298 15.89 -25.66 37.22
C PHE A 298 14.92 -25.01 38.23
N PRO A 299 15.19 -24.96 39.55
CA PRO A 299 14.25 -24.34 40.50
C PRO A 299 14.10 -22.83 40.27
N PHE A 300 15.13 -22.18 39.74
CA PHE A 300 15.09 -20.76 39.38
C PHE A 300 14.25 -20.52 38.12
N VAL A 301 14.36 -21.37 37.10
CA VAL A 301 13.45 -21.37 35.94
C VAL A 301 12.00 -21.64 36.39
N GLU A 302 11.78 -22.60 37.30
CA GLU A 302 10.45 -22.90 37.84
C GLU A 302 9.83 -21.69 38.56
N SER A 303 10.60 -20.98 39.40
CA SER A 303 10.16 -19.75 40.06
C SER A 303 9.87 -18.59 39.08
N ALA A 304 10.44 -18.62 37.88
CA ALA A 304 10.19 -17.63 36.82
C ALA A 304 8.90 -17.90 36.02
N LEU A 305 8.40 -19.15 35.98
CA LEU A 305 7.23 -19.55 35.19
C LEU A 305 5.93 -18.78 35.52
N PRO A 306 5.58 -18.43 36.78
CA PRO A 306 4.36 -17.70 37.08
C PRO A 306 4.26 -16.32 36.41
N LEU A 307 5.38 -15.61 36.25
CA LEU A 307 5.42 -14.34 35.52
C LEU A 307 5.26 -14.58 34.00
N ALA A 308 5.94 -15.59 33.46
CA ALA A 308 5.81 -15.98 32.05
C ALA A 308 4.36 -16.38 31.69
N TYR A 309 3.72 -17.21 32.51
CA TYR A 309 2.31 -17.59 32.35
C TYR A 309 1.37 -16.39 32.50
N GLY A 310 1.69 -15.43 33.36
CA GLY A 310 0.95 -14.17 33.47
C GLY A 310 0.95 -13.37 32.17
N VAL A 311 2.13 -13.14 31.58
CA VAL A 311 2.26 -12.40 30.30
C VAL A 311 1.61 -13.17 29.15
N LEU A 312 1.88 -14.47 29.01
CA LEU A 312 1.24 -15.33 27.99
C LEU A 312 -0.29 -15.38 28.15
N GLY A 313 -0.80 -15.34 29.37
CA GLY A 313 -2.23 -15.25 29.68
C GLY A 313 -2.88 -13.96 29.19
N VAL A 314 -2.21 -12.80 29.37
CA VAL A 314 -2.67 -11.51 28.82
C VAL A 314 -2.74 -11.55 27.29
N LEU A 315 -1.71 -12.10 26.63
CA LEU A 315 -1.67 -12.25 25.17
C LEU A 315 -2.79 -13.17 24.66
N LEU A 316 -3.08 -14.27 25.37
CA LEU A 316 -4.19 -15.16 25.02
C LEU A 316 -5.56 -14.48 25.20
N PHE A 317 -5.75 -13.72 26.29
CA PHE A 317 -7.00 -12.97 26.51
C PHE A 317 -7.20 -11.85 25.48
N HIS A 318 -6.13 -11.24 24.97
CA HIS A 318 -6.18 -10.31 23.84
C HIS A 318 -6.80 -10.99 22.61
N GLU A 319 -6.27 -12.13 22.19
CA GLU A 319 -6.75 -12.84 20.99
C GLU A 319 -8.16 -13.42 21.16
N VAL A 320 -8.51 -13.90 22.36
CA VAL A 320 -9.88 -14.30 22.71
C VAL A 320 -10.84 -13.10 22.61
N GLY A 321 -10.40 -11.88 22.99
CA GLY A 321 -11.17 -10.65 22.81
C GLY A 321 -11.53 -10.37 21.35
N HIS A 322 -10.55 -10.42 20.44
CA HIS A 322 -10.81 -10.29 19.00
C HIS A 322 -11.74 -11.38 18.48
N PHE A 323 -11.49 -12.65 18.84
CA PHE A 323 -12.29 -13.78 18.38
C PHE A 323 -13.76 -13.67 18.80
N LEU A 324 -14.03 -13.33 20.06
CA LEU A 324 -15.38 -13.14 20.58
C LEU A 324 -16.14 -11.99 19.92
N ALA A 325 -15.45 -10.93 19.50
CA ALA A 325 -16.06 -9.81 18.77
C ALA A 325 -16.27 -10.12 17.27
N ALA A 326 -15.39 -10.92 16.67
CA ALA A 326 -15.43 -11.28 15.25
C ALA A 326 -16.46 -12.38 14.94
N PHE A 327 -16.59 -13.39 15.81
CA PHE A 327 -17.48 -14.54 15.64
C PHE A 327 -18.96 -14.18 15.35
N PRO A 328 -19.67 -13.36 16.18
CA PRO A 328 -21.07 -13.02 15.92
C PRO A 328 -21.27 -12.15 14.67
N LYS A 329 -20.18 -11.62 14.09
CA LYS A 329 -20.17 -10.77 12.90
C LYS A 329 -19.64 -11.50 11.66
N GLN A 330 -19.38 -12.81 11.78
CA GLN A 330 -18.85 -13.69 10.73
C GLN A 330 -17.51 -13.25 10.12
N VAL A 331 -16.75 -12.39 10.82
CA VAL A 331 -15.44 -11.90 10.37
C VAL A 331 -14.40 -13.00 10.59
N LYS A 332 -13.67 -13.37 9.54
CA LYS A 332 -12.59 -14.35 9.59
C LYS A 332 -11.29 -13.65 9.97
N LEU A 333 -10.63 -14.14 11.01
CA LEU A 333 -9.31 -13.67 11.47
C LEU A 333 -8.18 -14.57 10.96
N SER A 334 -6.94 -14.07 10.99
CA SER A 334 -5.73 -14.87 10.77
C SER A 334 -5.38 -15.70 12.02
N ILE A 335 -4.26 -16.44 11.93
CA ILE A 335 -3.54 -16.87 13.14
C ILE A 335 -2.81 -15.63 13.70
N PRO A 336 -2.73 -15.45 15.03
CA PRO A 336 -1.93 -14.40 15.63
C PRO A 336 -0.42 -14.60 15.40
N PHE A 337 0.26 -13.50 15.06
CA PHE A 337 1.72 -13.43 15.06
C PHE A 337 2.19 -12.73 16.34
N PHE A 338 2.66 -13.50 17.31
CA PHE A 338 3.23 -12.99 18.56
C PHE A 338 4.57 -12.30 18.29
N ILE A 339 4.85 -11.19 18.99
CA ILE A 339 6.09 -10.43 18.82
C ILE A 339 6.93 -10.61 20.10
N PRO A 340 8.02 -11.40 20.08
CA PRO A 340 8.87 -11.58 21.26
C PRO A 340 9.59 -10.28 21.63
N ASN A 341 9.75 -10.01 22.92
CA ASN A 341 10.52 -8.86 23.41
C ASN A 341 11.19 -9.20 24.75
N ILE A 342 12.50 -8.98 24.85
CA ILE A 342 13.30 -9.33 26.04
C ILE A 342 12.87 -8.51 27.29
N THR A 343 12.47 -7.25 27.11
CA THR A 343 12.15 -6.32 28.22
C THR A 343 10.73 -6.48 28.78
N LEU A 344 9.77 -6.90 27.96
CA LEU A 344 8.34 -7.03 28.31
C LEU A 344 7.81 -8.48 28.20
N GLY A 345 8.66 -9.44 27.83
CA GLY A 345 8.26 -10.79 27.38
C GLY A 345 7.67 -10.79 25.96
N SER A 346 6.87 -9.79 25.63
CA SER A 346 6.31 -9.59 24.28
C SER A 346 6.02 -8.11 24.02
N PHE A 347 5.88 -7.71 22.75
CA PHE A 347 5.21 -6.46 22.39
C PHE A 347 3.71 -6.64 22.12
N GLY A 348 3.18 -7.87 22.11
CA GLY A 348 1.81 -8.19 21.75
C GLY A 348 1.70 -9.32 20.74
N ALA A 349 0.48 -9.52 20.24
CA ALA A 349 0.19 -10.36 19.09
C ALA A 349 -0.49 -9.50 18.02
N ILE A 350 -0.27 -9.84 16.75
CA ILE A 350 -0.94 -9.19 15.63
C ILE A 350 -1.77 -10.20 14.86
N THR A 351 -3.08 -9.99 14.92
CA THR A 351 -4.07 -10.70 14.12
C THR A 351 -4.58 -9.82 12.98
N GLN A 352 -4.71 -10.42 11.80
CA GLN A 352 -5.12 -9.77 10.55
C GLN A 352 -6.55 -10.18 10.19
N PHE A 353 -7.30 -9.29 9.55
CA PHE A 353 -8.59 -9.65 8.96
C PHE A 353 -8.35 -10.43 7.66
N LYS A 354 -8.93 -11.64 7.56
CA LYS A 354 -8.92 -12.45 6.33
C LYS A 354 -10.10 -12.16 5.41
N SER A 355 -11.29 -12.00 6.00
CA SER A 355 -12.47 -11.54 5.27
C SER A 355 -12.52 -10.01 5.27
N LEU A 356 -13.23 -9.45 4.29
CA LEU A 356 -13.63 -8.05 4.35
C LEU A 356 -14.49 -7.77 5.60
N LEU A 357 -14.43 -6.53 6.07
CA LEU A 357 -15.24 -6.03 7.18
C LEU A 357 -16.56 -5.47 6.63
N PRO A 358 -17.73 -5.82 7.18
CA PRO A 358 -19.01 -5.36 6.67
C PRO A 358 -19.18 -3.84 6.81
N ASP A 359 -18.74 -3.26 7.93
CA ASP A 359 -18.95 -1.85 8.25
C ASP A 359 -17.88 -1.29 9.23
N ARG A 360 -17.79 0.04 9.33
CA ARG A 360 -16.84 0.73 10.21
C ARG A 360 -17.08 0.54 11.71
N SER A 361 -18.31 0.25 12.15
CA SER A 361 -18.55 -0.10 13.56
C SER A 361 -18.04 -1.50 13.90
N THR A 362 -18.08 -2.42 12.94
CA THR A 362 -17.43 -3.73 13.06
C THR A 362 -15.91 -3.65 13.09
N LYS A 363 -15.30 -2.73 12.32
CA LYS A 363 -13.87 -2.42 12.47
C LYS A 363 -13.53 -1.95 13.89
N VAL A 364 -14.28 -1.00 14.45
CA VAL A 364 -14.03 -0.47 15.81
C VAL A 364 -14.29 -1.52 16.89
N ASP A 365 -15.42 -2.25 16.83
CA ASP A 365 -15.78 -3.23 17.86
C ASP A 365 -14.73 -4.34 17.99
N ILE A 366 -14.24 -4.90 16.87
CA ILE A 366 -13.25 -5.98 16.92
C ILE A 366 -11.87 -5.46 17.34
N SER A 367 -11.47 -4.28 16.85
CA SER A 367 -10.16 -3.70 17.20
C SER A 367 -10.10 -3.20 18.65
N LEU A 368 -11.21 -2.78 19.26
CA LEU A 368 -11.22 -2.46 20.70
C LEU A 368 -11.23 -3.71 21.58
N ALA A 369 -11.85 -4.81 21.14
CA ALA A 369 -12.13 -5.96 22.00
C ALA A 369 -10.87 -6.69 22.50
N GLY A 370 -9.84 -6.85 21.66
CA GLY A 370 -8.58 -7.49 22.04
C GLY A 370 -7.77 -6.66 23.05
N PRO A 371 -7.42 -5.40 22.74
CA PRO A 371 -6.83 -4.45 23.67
C PRO A 371 -7.58 -4.38 25.01
N PHE A 372 -8.92 -4.30 24.97
CA PHE A 372 -9.75 -4.25 26.18
C PHE A 372 -9.70 -5.53 27.01
N ALA A 373 -9.85 -6.71 26.40
CA ALA A 373 -9.88 -7.99 27.12
C ALA A 373 -8.56 -8.27 27.86
N GLY A 374 -7.42 -8.09 27.18
CA GLY A 374 -6.11 -8.22 27.82
C GLY A 374 -5.85 -7.12 28.85
N ALA A 375 -6.39 -5.90 28.67
CA ALA A 375 -6.21 -4.81 29.65
C ALA A 375 -7.02 -5.04 30.93
N VAL A 376 -8.23 -5.60 30.85
CA VAL A 376 -9.04 -5.98 32.02
C VAL A 376 -8.33 -7.07 32.84
N LEU A 377 -7.75 -8.09 32.18
CA LEU A 377 -6.95 -9.10 32.87
C LEU A 377 -5.69 -8.49 33.50
N SER A 378 -4.94 -7.70 32.73
CA SER A 378 -3.70 -7.05 33.20
C SER A 378 -3.94 -6.14 34.40
N PHE A 379 -4.99 -5.32 34.36
CA PHE A 379 -5.39 -4.46 35.48
C PHE A 379 -5.82 -5.27 36.70
N SER A 380 -6.54 -6.37 36.51
CA SER A 380 -6.93 -7.27 37.60
C SER A 380 -5.70 -7.89 38.27
N MET A 381 -4.72 -8.35 37.49
CA MET A 381 -3.46 -8.89 38.00
C MET A 381 -2.61 -7.83 38.71
N PHE A 382 -2.54 -6.62 38.15
CA PHE A 382 -1.85 -5.47 38.73
C PHE A 382 -2.46 -5.07 40.09
N ALA A 383 -3.79 -4.91 40.16
CA ALA A 383 -4.50 -4.51 41.36
C ALA A 383 -4.43 -5.59 42.47
N VAL A 384 -4.61 -6.87 42.13
CA VAL A 384 -4.43 -7.98 43.08
C VAL A 384 -2.98 -8.10 43.52
N GLY A 385 -2.02 -7.93 42.61
CA GLY A 385 -0.60 -7.91 42.93
C GLY A 385 -0.22 -6.80 43.92
N LEU A 386 -0.74 -5.58 43.74
CA LEU A 386 -0.52 -4.46 44.66
C LEU A 386 -1.16 -4.75 46.02
N LEU A 387 -2.40 -5.25 46.06
CA LEU A 387 -3.07 -5.63 47.31
C LEU A 387 -2.32 -6.72 48.09
N LEU A 388 -1.74 -7.71 47.41
CA LEU A 388 -0.87 -8.72 48.04
C LEU A 388 0.46 -8.11 48.52
N SER A 389 1.02 -7.14 47.79
CA SER A 389 2.27 -6.46 48.15
C SER A 389 2.11 -5.53 49.37
N SER A 390 0.91 -4.97 49.58
CA SER A 390 0.59 -4.14 50.76
C SER A 390 0.35 -4.95 52.05
N ASN A 391 0.20 -6.29 51.97
CA ASN A 391 -0.11 -7.14 53.12
C ASN A 391 1.16 -7.82 53.68
N PRO A 392 1.58 -7.54 54.93
CA PRO A 392 2.86 -8.02 55.48
C PRO A 392 2.88 -9.52 55.80
N ASP A 393 1.72 -10.14 56.05
CA ASP A 393 1.62 -11.57 56.37
C ASP A 393 1.84 -12.48 55.14
N THR A 394 1.79 -11.91 53.93
CA THR A 394 2.02 -12.61 52.66
C THR A 394 3.52 -12.83 52.40
N THR A 395 4.16 -13.63 53.25
CA THR A 395 5.59 -13.98 53.17
C THR A 395 5.97 -14.85 51.96
N GLY A 396 5.03 -15.12 51.05
CA GLY A 396 5.22 -15.85 49.81
C GLY A 396 5.80 -14.98 48.70
N ASP A 397 7.10 -15.11 48.49
CA ASP A 397 7.78 -14.85 47.22
C ASP A 397 7.70 -13.44 46.61
N LEU A 398 7.83 -12.41 47.46
CA LEU A 398 8.05 -11.03 47.02
C LEU A 398 9.40 -10.88 46.28
N VAL A 399 9.40 -10.03 45.25
CA VAL A 399 10.52 -9.71 44.37
C VAL A 399 10.94 -8.25 44.56
N GLN A 400 12.25 -7.99 44.68
CA GLN A 400 12.81 -6.65 44.88
C GLN A 400 13.00 -5.94 43.53
N VAL A 401 12.14 -4.95 43.24
CA VAL A 401 12.11 -4.23 41.95
C VAL A 401 12.54 -2.76 42.13
N PRO A 402 13.39 -2.19 41.26
CA PRO A 402 13.78 -0.78 41.36
C PRO A 402 12.59 0.18 41.27
N SER A 403 12.55 1.18 42.16
CA SER A 403 11.50 2.23 42.19
C SER A 403 11.32 2.96 40.86
N LEU A 404 12.41 3.13 40.10
CA LEU A 404 12.45 3.67 38.73
C LEU A 404 11.46 2.98 37.76
N LEU A 405 11.12 1.70 37.95
CA LEU A 405 10.12 1.03 37.12
C LEU A 405 8.77 1.75 37.20
N PHE A 406 8.39 2.23 38.39
CA PHE A 406 7.13 2.92 38.62
C PHE A 406 7.11 4.36 38.08
N GLN A 407 8.27 4.98 37.86
CA GLN A 407 8.36 6.25 37.14
C GLN A 407 8.15 6.06 35.62
N GLY A 408 8.20 4.83 35.10
CA GLY A 408 8.01 4.53 33.67
C GLY A 408 6.59 4.71 33.12
N SER A 409 5.59 5.01 33.96
CA SER A 409 4.19 5.19 33.55
C SER A 409 3.43 6.11 34.52
N LEU A 410 2.81 7.17 34.01
CA LEU A 410 2.05 8.13 34.81
C LEU A 410 0.85 7.47 35.51
N LEU A 411 0.03 6.72 34.78
CA LEU A 411 -1.16 6.05 35.34
C LEU A 411 -0.77 5.01 36.39
N LEU A 412 0.15 4.10 36.05
CA LEU A 412 0.48 2.96 36.89
C LEU A 412 1.38 3.36 38.07
N GLY A 413 2.25 4.35 37.89
CA GLY A 413 3.06 4.96 38.95
C GLY A 413 2.21 5.64 40.02
N LEU A 414 1.19 6.41 39.61
CA LEU A 414 0.25 7.04 40.56
C LEU A 414 -0.56 6.00 41.35
N ILE A 415 -1.05 4.94 40.70
CA ILE A 415 -1.78 3.85 41.39
C ILE A 415 -0.86 3.11 42.38
N SER A 416 0.39 2.84 41.99
CA SER A 416 1.39 2.17 42.85
C SER A 416 1.75 3.04 44.06
N ARG A 417 1.97 4.35 43.85
CA ARG A 417 2.23 5.33 44.93
C ARG A 417 1.05 5.47 45.90
N ALA A 418 -0.19 5.35 45.40
CA ALA A 418 -1.40 5.41 46.22
C ALA A 418 -1.65 4.14 47.06
N THR A 419 -1.06 3.00 46.68
CA THR A 419 -1.29 1.68 47.34
C THR A 419 -0.12 1.20 48.19
N LEU A 420 1.12 1.46 47.76
CA LEU A 420 2.35 1.13 48.50
C LEU A 420 2.85 2.29 49.39
N GLY A 421 2.35 3.51 49.14
CA GLY A 421 2.65 4.70 49.94
C GLY A 421 3.95 5.41 49.54
N TYR A 422 4.01 6.71 49.81
CA TYR A 422 5.09 7.60 49.36
C TYR A 422 6.50 7.15 49.78
N ALA A 423 6.67 6.69 51.03
CA ALA A 423 7.96 6.29 51.57
C ALA A 423 8.54 5.03 50.89
N ALA A 424 7.70 4.05 50.54
CA ALA A 424 8.14 2.86 49.82
C ALA A 424 8.69 3.21 48.42
N MET A 425 8.01 4.12 47.72
CA MET A 425 8.40 4.56 46.37
C MET A 425 9.74 5.31 46.32
N HIS A 426 10.23 5.83 47.45
CA HIS A 426 11.53 6.51 47.56
C HIS A 426 12.68 5.57 47.99
N ALA A 427 12.40 4.29 48.25
CA ALA A 427 13.44 3.29 48.43
C ALA A 427 14.13 2.95 47.09
N ALA A 428 15.37 2.46 47.14
CA ALA A 428 16.09 2.03 45.94
C ALA A 428 15.45 0.78 45.28
N THR A 429 14.85 -0.10 46.09
CA THR A 429 14.03 -1.23 45.64
C THR A 429 12.76 -1.31 46.46
N VAL A 430 11.68 -1.78 45.84
CA VAL A 430 10.38 -2.02 46.46
C VAL A 430 10.08 -3.53 46.38
N PRO A 431 9.72 -4.20 47.49
CA PRO A 431 9.26 -5.58 47.46
C PRO A 431 7.84 -5.65 46.90
N ILE A 432 7.64 -6.36 45.79
CA ILE A 432 6.32 -6.53 45.15
C ILE A 432 6.07 -7.97 44.74
N HIS A 433 4.80 -8.35 44.70
CA HIS A 433 4.35 -9.65 44.21
C HIS A 433 4.49 -9.73 42.67
N PRO A 434 4.94 -10.85 42.07
CA PRO A 434 5.17 -10.98 40.62
C PRO A 434 3.98 -10.59 39.71
N LEU A 435 2.74 -10.71 40.20
CA LEU A 435 1.54 -10.25 39.49
C LEU A 435 1.52 -8.74 39.20
N VAL A 436 2.21 -7.91 39.99
CA VAL A 436 2.38 -6.47 39.70
C VAL A 436 3.18 -6.29 38.41
N ILE A 437 4.28 -7.04 38.26
CA ILE A 437 5.14 -7.01 37.06
C ILE A 437 4.34 -7.53 35.86
N ALA A 438 3.66 -8.67 36.00
CA ALA A 438 2.84 -9.25 34.94
C ALA A 438 1.74 -8.30 34.45
N GLY A 439 1.02 -7.65 35.38
CA GLY A 439 -0.02 -6.67 35.08
C GLY A 439 0.52 -5.36 34.50
N TRP A 440 1.70 -4.90 34.95
CA TRP A 440 2.38 -3.73 34.39
C TRP A 440 2.84 -3.97 32.94
N CYS A 441 3.54 -5.07 32.69
CA CYS A 441 3.96 -5.48 31.35
C CYS A 441 2.73 -5.67 30.44
N GLY A 442 1.68 -6.34 30.94
CA GLY A 442 0.41 -6.50 30.25
C GLY A 442 -0.23 -5.16 29.84
N LEU A 443 -0.44 -4.23 30.78
CA LEU A 443 -1.02 -2.91 30.46
C LEU A 443 -0.14 -2.10 29.49
N THR A 444 1.18 -2.23 29.58
CA THR A 444 2.13 -1.61 28.65
C THR A 444 2.00 -2.20 27.23
N ILE A 445 1.89 -3.52 27.11
CA ILE A 445 1.66 -4.24 25.83
C ILE A 445 0.33 -3.80 25.20
N GLN A 446 -0.75 -3.78 25.97
CA GLN A 446 -2.05 -3.34 25.47
C GLN A 446 -2.03 -1.87 25.04
N ALA A 447 -1.28 -1.02 25.75
CA ALA A 447 -1.12 0.38 25.38
C ALA A 447 -0.35 0.55 24.06
N PHE A 448 0.72 -0.22 23.83
CA PHE A 448 1.49 -0.18 22.58
C PHE A 448 0.68 -0.61 21.34
N ASN A 449 -0.18 -1.62 21.46
CA ASN A 449 -1.05 -2.07 20.36
C ASN A 449 -2.29 -1.16 20.16
N MET A 450 -2.70 -0.44 21.20
CA MET A 450 -3.77 0.56 21.13
C MET A 450 -3.27 1.96 20.70
N LEU A 451 -2.01 2.10 20.28
CA LEU A 451 -1.51 3.33 19.67
C LEU A 451 -2.22 3.65 18.33
N PRO A 452 -2.60 4.91 18.07
CA PRO A 452 -3.45 5.27 16.94
C PRO A 452 -2.66 5.44 15.63
N VAL A 453 -2.02 4.36 15.15
CA VAL A 453 -1.11 4.37 14.01
C VAL A 453 -1.20 3.08 13.17
N GLY A 454 -1.24 3.23 11.84
CA GLY A 454 -1.16 2.12 10.89
C GLY A 454 -2.25 1.05 11.04
N CYS A 455 -1.86 -0.22 10.87
CA CYS A 455 -2.68 -1.42 11.05
C CYS A 455 -2.73 -1.95 12.49
N LEU A 456 -2.13 -1.25 13.47
CA LEU A 456 -2.35 -1.58 14.89
C LEU A 456 -3.82 -1.40 15.26
N ASP A 457 -4.28 -2.01 16.34
CA ASP A 457 -5.68 -1.97 16.73
C ASP A 457 -6.16 -0.57 17.12
N GLY A 458 -5.28 0.24 17.71
CA GLY A 458 -5.54 1.68 17.87
C GLY A 458 -5.69 2.41 16.53
N GLY A 459 -4.85 2.08 15.54
CA GLY A 459 -4.91 2.63 14.19
C GLY A 459 -6.20 2.25 13.47
N ARG A 460 -6.57 0.97 13.50
CA ARG A 460 -7.84 0.43 12.99
C ARG A 460 -9.06 1.05 13.66
N ALA A 461 -9.03 1.21 14.98
CA ALA A 461 -10.11 1.83 15.75
C ALA A 461 -10.27 3.31 15.41
N VAL A 462 -9.17 4.07 15.25
CA VAL A 462 -9.20 5.47 14.78
C VAL A 462 -9.70 5.57 13.35
N GLN A 463 -9.22 4.73 12.44
CA GLN A 463 -9.68 4.70 11.05
C GLN A 463 -11.17 4.39 10.95
N GLY A 464 -11.68 3.45 11.76
CA GLY A 464 -13.11 3.17 11.86
C GLY A 464 -13.88 4.38 12.38
N ALA A 465 -13.55 4.86 13.58
CA ALA A 465 -14.29 5.91 14.28
C ALA A 465 -14.24 7.29 13.59
N PHE A 466 -13.09 7.66 13.03
CA PHE A 466 -12.79 9.02 12.55
C PHE A 466 -12.33 9.11 11.08
N GLY A 467 -12.11 7.98 10.40
CA GLY A 467 -11.75 7.92 8.98
C GLY A 467 -10.24 7.96 8.70
N LYS A 468 -9.87 7.73 7.44
CA LYS A 468 -8.45 7.63 7.01
C LYS A 468 -7.66 8.92 7.28
N ASN A 469 -8.24 10.09 7.04
CA ASN A 469 -7.55 11.38 7.24
C ASN A 469 -7.19 11.62 8.72
N ALA A 470 -8.04 11.18 9.65
CA ALA A 470 -7.74 11.23 11.07
C ALA A 470 -6.59 10.28 11.44
N LEU A 471 -6.56 9.05 10.91
CA LEU A 471 -5.45 8.12 11.12
C LEU A 471 -4.11 8.68 10.63
N VAL A 472 -4.07 9.42 9.51
CA VAL A 472 -2.84 10.08 9.04
C VAL A 472 -2.35 11.13 10.06
N GLY A 473 -3.25 11.95 10.61
CA GLY A 473 -2.92 12.93 11.65
C GLY A 473 -2.43 12.28 12.96
N PHE A 474 -3.22 11.37 13.52
CA PHE A 474 -2.86 10.63 14.74
C PHE A 474 -1.57 9.80 14.57
N GLY A 475 -1.38 9.18 13.40
CA GLY A 475 -0.18 8.41 13.08
C GLY A 475 1.07 9.29 13.03
N LEU A 476 1.00 10.47 12.39
CA LEU A 476 2.10 11.44 12.38
C LEU A 476 2.48 11.86 13.80
N THR A 477 1.51 12.28 14.61
CA THR A 477 1.74 12.64 16.03
C THR A 477 2.34 11.48 16.81
N THR A 478 1.86 10.26 16.61
CA THR A 478 2.36 9.05 17.28
C THR A 478 3.82 8.76 16.91
N TYR A 479 4.18 8.81 15.62
CA TYR A 479 5.57 8.62 15.19
C TYR A 479 6.50 9.73 15.72
N THR A 480 6.05 10.99 15.77
CA THR A 480 6.83 12.08 16.39
C THR A 480 7.07 11.83 17.88
N LEU A 481 6.05 11.43 18.65
CA LEU A 481 6.18 11.19 20.09
C LEU A 481 7.01 9.94 20.41
N LEU A 482 6.93 8.88 19.60
CA LEU A 482 7.81 7.71 19.70
C LEU A 482 9.26 8.06 19.35
N GLY A 483 9.47 8.80 18.26
CA GLY A 483 10.81 9.22 17.81
C GLY A 483 11.52 10.19 18.75
N LEU A 484 10.77 10.99 19.52
CA LEU A 484 11.28 11.84 20.59
C LEU A 484 11.43 11.12 21.95
N GLY A 485 11.06 9.83 22.05
CA GLY A 485 11.12 9.07 23.31
C GLY A 485 10.05 9.40 24.35
N VAL A 486 9.07 10.27 24.01
CA VAL A 486 8.04 10.79 24.93
C VAL A 486 7.01 9.72 25.31
N LEU A 487 6.74 8.77 24.42
CA LEU A 487 5.86 7.62 24.68
C LEU A 487 6.69 6.33 24.73
N GLY A 488 6.64 5.61 25.84
CA GLY A 488 7.26 4.29 26.01
C GLY A 488 8.76 4.29 26.34
N GLY A 489 9.40 5.47 26.48
CA GLY A 489 10.79 5.60 26.92
C GLY A 489 11.76 4.74 26.07
N PRO A 490 12.64 3.92 26.67
CA PRO A 490 13.58 3.07 25.92
C PRO A 490 12.95 2.11 24.90
N LEU A 491 11.66 1.80 25.03
CA LEU A 491 10.93 0.90 24.12
C LEU A 491 10.37 1.64 22.89
N SER A 492 10.39 2.98 22.87
CA SER A 492 9.75 3.79 21.83
C SER A 492 10.36 3.56 20.44
N LEU A 493 11.69 3.48 20.35
CA LEU A 493 12.44 3.29 19.11
C LEU A 493 12.27 1.88 18.51
N PRO A 494 12.51 0.77 19.23
CA PRO A 494 12.32 -0.56 18.66
C PRO A 494 10.87 -0.83 18.27
N TRP A 495 9.88 -0.36 19.04
CA TRP A 495 8.47 -0.48 18.65
C TRP A 495 8.11 0.43 17.48
N GLY A 496 8.50 1.71 17.51
CA GLY A 496 8.22 2.66 16.44
C GLY A 496 8.83 2.23 15.10
N LEU A 497 10.04 1.67 15.11
CA LEU A 497 10.68 1.08 13.93
C LEU A 497 9.95 -0.16 13.44
N TYR A 498 9.54 -1.08 14.33
CA TYR A 498 8.71 -2.23 13.97
C TYR A 498 7.41 -1.80 13.29
N VAL A 499 6.69 -0.84 13.87
CA VAL A 499 5.43 -0.33 13.32
C VAL A 499 5.64 0.35 11.96
N LEU A 500 6.71 1.13 11.81
CA LEU A 500 7.05 1.82 10.54
C LEU A 500 7.40 0.84 9.40
N LEU A 501 8.00 -0.31 9.72
CA LEU A 501 8.38 -1.34 8.75
C LEU A 501 7.25 -2.36 8.46
N CYS A 502 6.52 -2.79 9.48
CA CYS A 502 5.62 -3.96 9.40
C CYS A 502 4.12 -3.61 9.46
N GLN A 503 3.74 -2.44 10.00
CA GLN A 503 2.33 -2.08 10.27
C GLN A 503 1.94 -0.69 9.72
N ARG A 504 2.78 -0.04 8.93
CA ARG A 504 2.61 1.38 8.53
C ARG A 504 1.37 1.67 7.68
N THR A 505 0.93 0.72 6.85
CA THR A 505 -0.24 0.88 5.98
C THR A 505 -1.54 0.95 6.79
N PRO A 506 -2.52 1.80 6.42
CA PRO A 506 -3.89 1.71 6.94
C PRO A 506 -4.56 0.38 6.60
N GLU A 507 -5.61 0.03 7.35
CA GLU A 507 -6.40 -1.19 7.11
C GLU A 507 -7.31 -1.04 5.86
N LYS A 508 -7.63 -2.14 5.16
CA LYS A 508 -8.49 -2.10 3.96
C LYS A 508 -9.86 -1.47 4.26
N THR A 509 -10.49 -0.85 3.25
CA THR A 509 -11.84 -0.25 3.37
C THR A 509 -12.89 -1.30 3.75
N CYS A 510 -13.85 -0.94 4.60
CA CYS A 510 -15.00 -1.80 4.85
C CYS A 510 -15.91 -1.83 3.62
N LEU A 511 -16.73 -2.87 3.47
CA LEU A 511 -17.79 -2.90 2.44
C LEU A 511 -18.68 -1.65 2.57
N ASN A 512 -19.07 -1.30 3.79
CA ASN A 512 -19.73 -0.03 4.14
C ASN A 512 -18.75 0.89 4.89
N ASP A 513 -17.98 1.71 4.16
CA ASP A 513 -17.02 2.67 4.74
C ASP A 513 -17.65 4.06 4.97
N VAL A 514 -18.94 4.25 4.65
CA VAL A 514 -19.68 5.52 4.83
C VAL A 514 -20.44 5.59 6.15
N THR A 515 -21.02 4.48 6.62
CA THR A 515 -22.00 4.53 7.71
C THR A 515 -21.35 4.91 9.04
N GLU A 516 -21.93 5.90 9.73
CA GLU A 516 -21.40 6.42 10.98
C GLU A 516 -21.41 5.40 12.12
N VAL A 517 -20.30 5.36 12.84
CA VAL A 517 -20.00 4.36 13.88
C VAL A 517 -20.78 4.61 15.19
N GLY A 518 -21.39 5.79 15.33
CA GLY A 518 -22.13 6.23 16.52
C GLY A 518 -21.23 6.91 17.57
N THR A 519 -21.77 7.90 18.27
CA THR A 519 -21.03 8.77 19.20
C THR A 519 -20.40 8.01 20.36
N TRP A 520 -21.05 6.98 20.89
CA TRP A 520 -20.54 6.22 22.04
C TRP A 520 -19.24 5.47 21.71
N ARG A 521 -19.13 4.90 20.50
CA ARG A 521 -17.89 4.25 20.03
C ARG A 521 -16.78 5.26 19.78
N LYS A 522 -17.09 6.41 19.18
CA LYS A 522 -16.14 7.54 19.02
C LYS A 522 -15.58 7.98 20.38
N ALA A 523 -16.43 8.04 21.41
CA ALA A 523 -16.01 8.34 22.78
C ALA A 523 -15.14 7.24 23.39
N LEU A 524 -15.47 5.95 23.23
CA LEU A 524 -14.63 4.84 23.72
C LEU A 524 -13.24 4.83 23.08
N VAL A 525 -13.12 5.08 21.77
CA VAL A 525 -11.81 5.20 21.10
C VAL A 525 -11.01 6.38 21.67
N ALA A 526 -11.64 7.53 21.89
CA ALA A 526 -10.97 8.68 22.50
C ALA A 526 -10.49 8.40 23.95
N ILE A 527 -11.31 7.72 24.76
CA ILE A 527 -10.95 7.30 26.12
C ILE A 527 -9.80 6.30 26.11
N ALA A 528 -9.83 5.32 25.20
CA ALA A 528 -8.75 4.35 25.05
C ALA A 528 -7.42 5.03 24.69
N ILE A 529 -7.41 5.96 23.73
CA ILE A 529 -6.21 6.74 23.36
C ILE A 529 -5.72 7.58 24.55
N PHE A 530 -6.61 8.20 25.32
CA PHE A 530 -6.24 8.95 26.52
C PHE A 530 -5.58 8.04 27.58
N LEU A 531 -6.12 6.85 27.82
CA LEU A 531 -5.52 5.85 28.72
C LEU A 531 -4.17 5.33 28.20
N VAL A 532 -4.00 5.15 26.88
CA VAL A 532 -2.71 4.80 26.26
C VAL A 532 -1.66 5.87 26.54
N VAL A 533 -2.01 7.15 26.34
CA VAL A 533 -1.11 8.28 26.61
C VAL A 533 -0.73 8.34 28.10
N LEU A 534 -1.71 8.21 29.02
CA LEU A 534 -1.42 8.15 30.46
C LEU A 534 -0.61 6.90 30.87
N THR A 535 -0.66 5.81 30.11
CA THR A 535 0.10 4.59 30.40
C THR A 535 1.54 4.66 29.87
N LEU A 536 1.77 5.32 28.73
CA LEU A 536 3.07 5.37 28.06
C LEU A 536 3.89 6.65 28.31
N ILE A 537 3.31 7.71 28.87
CA ILE A 537 4.07 8.88 29.35
C ILE A 537 4.77 8.52 30.68
N PRO A 538 6.09 8.77 30.83
CA PRO A 538 6.79 8.62 32.10
C PRO A 538 6.43 9.73 33.10
N VAL A 539 6.55 9.44 34.39
CA VAL A 539 6.45 10.40 35.48
C VAL A 539 7.72 11.26 35.51
N GLY A 540 7.59 12.57 35.26
CA GLY A 540 8.60 13.55 35.67
C GLY A 540 8.41 13.94 37.14
N ASP A 541 9.50 14.17 37.87
CA ASP A 541 9.43 14.32 39.33
C ASP A 541 8.63 15.56 39.78
N GLU A 542 8.77 16.71 39.12
CA GLU A 542 7.93 17.91 39.37
C GLU A 542 6.43 17.62 39.18
N LEU A 543 6.08 16.92 38.09
CA LEU A 543 4.69 16.50 37.79
C LEU A 543 4.16 15.51 38.83
N ALA A 544 5.03 14.71 39.45
CA ALA A 544 4.68 13.81 40.53
C ALA A 544 4.37 14.55 41.84
N GLU A 545 5.04 15.68 42.11
CA GLU A 545 4.78 16.50 43.28
C GLU A 545 3.45 17.26 43.13
N GLU A 546 3.24 17.94 42.00
CA GLU A 546 2.05 18.75 41.76
C GLU A 546 0.76 17.91 41.66
N LEU A 547 0.78 16.78 40.94
CA LEU A 547 -0.39 15.88 40.83
C LEU A 547 -0.62 15.00 42.07
N GLY A 548 0.30 15.03 43.05
CA GLY A 548 0.21 14.22 44.28
C GLY A 548 -0.95 14.61 45.21
N GLY A 549 -1.50 15.81 45.06
CA GLY A 549 -2.55 16.38 45.92
C GLY A 549 -3.98 16.13 45.43
N ALA A 550 -4.50 14.91 45.59
CA ALA A 550 -5.91 14.51 45.42
C ALA A 550 -6.60 14.72 44.05
N GLU A 551 -6.08 15.55 43.13
CA GLU A 551 -6.77 15.91 41.88
C GLU A 551 -6.72 14.83 40.79
N ALA A 552 -5.72 13.93 40.81
CA ALA A 552 -5.64 12.82 39.84
C ALA A 552 -6.89 11.91 39.87
N PHE A 553 -7.44 11.66 41.06
CA PHE A 553 -8.69 10.89 41.24
C PHE A 553 -9.90 11.65 40.69
N LYS A 554 -9.91 12.98 40.86
CA LYS A 554 -10.97 13.89 40.42
C LYS A 554 -11.05 13.96 38.89
N ILE A 555 -9.92 14.03 38.19
CA ILE A 555 -9.85 14.01 36.71
C ILE A 555 -10.47 12.73 36.13
N SER A 556 -10.14 11.57 36.71
CA SER A 556 -10.74 10.28 36.31
C SER A 556 -12.26 10.23 36.57
N MET A 557 -12.69 10.72 37.73
CA MET A 557 -14.10 10.74 38.10
C MET A 557 -14.92 11.78 37.31
N GLU A 558 -14.34 12.91 36.92
CA GLU A 558 -14.98 13.91 36.05
C GLU A 558 -15.18 13.38 34.63
N ALA A 559 -14.26 12.56 34.09
CA ALA A 559 -14.47 11.86 32.82
C ALA A 559 -15.67 10.89 32.88
N GLN A 560 -15.81 10.12 33.97
CA GLN A 560 -17.00 9.30 34.22
C GLN A 560 -18.28 10.15 34.41
N GLN A 561 -18.17 11.31 35.06
CA GLN A 561 -19.31 12.20 35.28
C GLN A 561 -19.76 12.90 33.98
N ILE A 562 -18.85 13.16 33.04
CA ILE A 562 -19.17 13.62 31.69
C ILE A 562 -19.90 12.52 30.91
N LEU A 563 -19.42 11.26 30.96
CA LEU A 563 -20.12 10.12 30.34
C LEU A 563 -21.57 9.97 30.84
N SER A 564 -21.82 10.22 32.14
CA SER A 564 -23.17 10.19 32.72
C SER A 564 -24.16 11.19 32.11
N ARG A 565 -23.68 12.22 31.39
CA ARG A 565 -24.51 13.21 30.68
C ARG A 565 -24.91 12.80 29.26
N PHE A 566 -24.29 11.75 28.70
CA PHE A 566 -24.53 11.29 27.32
C PHE A 566 -25.41 10.04 27.20
N CYS A 567 -25.90 9.49 28.31
CA CYS A 567 -26.91 8.42 28.32
C CYS A 567 -28.27 8.93 28.82
N PRO A 568 -29.37 8.80 28.05
CA PRO A 568 -30.72 8.96 28.61
C PRO A 568 -31.00 7.83 29.61
N LYS A 569 -31.67 8.15 30.72
CA LYS A 569 -31.85 7.24 31.86
C LYS A 569 -32.75 6.03 31.52
N SER A 570 -32.33 4.85 31.97
CA SER A 570 -33.23 3.80 32.46
C SER A 570 -32.97 3.59 33.97
N SER A 571 -33.87 2.89 34.65
CA SER A 571 -34.23 3.19 36.05
C SER A 571 -33.47 2.42 37.15
N LEU A 572 -33.45 3.02 38.36
CA LEU A 572 -33.12 2.44 39.70
C LEU A 572 -31.61 2.15 39.92
N VAL A 573 -31.02 2.24 41.13
CA VAL A 573 -31.50 2.30 42.54
C VAL A 573 -30.83 3.47 43.33
N ALA A 574 -31.30 3.81 44.54
CA ALA A 574 -30.76 4.84 45.47
C ALA A 574 -29.67 4.28 46.44
N ALA A 575 -29.00 4.99 47.37
CA ALA A 575 -29.22 6.30 48.03
C ALA A 575 -27.87 6.89 48.60
N ILE A 576 -27.61 8.23 48.65
CA ILE A 576 -27.80 9.22 49.76
C ILE A 576 -26.82 9.07 50.98
N PRO A 577 -26.16 10.13 51.54
CA PRO A 577 -25.74 11.46 51.04
C PRO A 577 -24.34 11.95 51.56
N ILE A 578 -23.93 13.23 51.33
CA ILE A 578 -23.40 14.21 52.34
C ILE A 578 -23.12 15.61 51.68
N LEU A 579 -22.79 16.66 52.47
CA LEU A 579 -23.07 18.08 52.23
C LEU A 579 -21.91 18.99 51.71
N LYS A 580 -22.29 20.01 50.89
CA LYS A 580 -21.82 21.44 50.85
C LYS A 580 -20.31 21.72 50.59
N HIS A 581 -19.86 22.91 50.13
CA HIS A 581 -20.41 24.28 50.19
C HIS A 581 -20.30 25.08 48.87
N ARG A 582 -20.69 26.39 48.87
CA ARG A 582 -20.90 27.23 47.67
C ARG A 582 -20.52 28.71 47.85
N SER A 583 -19.89 29.31 46.84
CA SER A 583 -19.76 30.76 46.55
C SER A 583 -19.35 30.94 45.06
N SER A 584 -19.93 31.77 44.17
CA SER A 584 -20.39 33.19 44.23
C SER A 584 -19.20 34.18 44.22
N LEU A 585 -19.00 35.13 43.28
CA LEU A 585 -19.69 35.64 42.05
C LEU A 585 -18.60 35.96 40.97
N LYS A 586 -18.69 36.73 39.87
CA LYS A 586 -19.67 37.70 39.26
C LYS A 586 -19.42 37.80 37.72
N LEU A 587 -19.83 38.90 37.05
CA LEU A 587 -19.56 39.27 35.64
C LEU A 587 -19.43 40.82 35.51
N PRO A 588 -18.85 41.36 34.40
CA PRO A 588 -19.64 42.21 33.48
C PRO A 588 -19.26 42.07 31.96
N LEU A 589 -19.79 42.94 31.09
CA LEU A 589 -19.86 42.80 29.61
C LEU A 589 -19.42 44.05 28.81
N LEU A 590 -18.91 43.83 27.58
CA LEU A 590 -19.06 44.67 26.35
C LEU A 590 -18.41 46.10 26.34
N PRO A 591 -18.29 46.86 25.20
CA PRO A 591 -19.04 46.81 23.93
C PRO A 591 -18.20 46.87 22.61
N SER A 592 -18.80 47.31 21.49
CA SER A 592 -18.36 47.10 20.08
C SER A 592 -18.67 48.25 19.09
N SER A 593 -17.80 48.50 18.09
CA SER A 593 -17.98 49.44 16.93
C SER A 593 -16.86 49.17 15.86
N SER A 594 -16.68 49.79 14.67
CA SER A 594 -17.49 50.53 13.65
C SER A 594 -16.57 51.08 12.52
N SER A 595 -16.91 51.33 11.25
CA SER A 595 -17.77 50.67 10.23
C SER A 595 -17.86 51.53 8.93
N TYR A 596 -17.67 50.94 7.72
CA TYR A 596 -17.95 51.54 6.37
C TYR A 596 -17.08 52.77 5.94
N PRO A 597 -17.08 53.28 4.66
CA PRO A 597 -18.04 53.11 3.55
C PRO A 597 -17.45 52.82 2.13
N SER A 598 -18.28 52.95 1.08
CA SER A 598 -17.97 52.63 -0.33
C SER A 598 -18.79 53.47 -1.36
N THR A 599 -18.14 54.02 -2.40
CA THR A 599 -18.73 54.70 -3.61
C THR A 599 -17.58 55.00 -4.61
N GLN A 600 -17.77 55.46 -5.87
CA GLN A 600 -18.60 55.04 -7.02
C GLN A 600 -18.01 55.74 -8.29
N SER A 601 -18.47 55.38 -9.50
CA SER A 601 -17.95 55.75 -10.84
C SER A 601 -17.88 57.24 -11.23
N GLN A 602 -16.99 57.62 -12.19
CA GLN A 602 -17.41 58.15 -13.52
C GLN A 602 -16.29 58.34 -14.59
N ASN A 603 -16.75 58.26 -15.86
CA ASN A 603 -16.25 58.56 -17.22
C ASN A 603 -15.00 59.47 -17.46
N PHE A 604 -14.34 59.29 -18.63
CA PHE A 604 -14.18 60.35 -19.67
C PHE A 604 -13.89 59.78 -21.09
N ASN A 605 -13.74 60.63 -22.12
CA ASN A 605 -14.04 60.36 -23.54
C ASN A 605 -12.85 60.19 -24.53
N VAL A 606 -13.20 59.74 -25.74
CA VAL A 606 -12.37 59.53 -26.96
C VAL A 606 -12.19 60.81 -27.80
N PRO A 607 -11.06 60.94 -28.51
CA PRO A 607 -11.07 61.33 -29.95
C PRO A 607 -10.08 60.49 -30.82
N SER A 608 -10.10 60.43 -32.16
CA SER A 608 -11.16 60.51 -33.20
C SER A 608 -10.52 60.44 -34.60
N GLY A 609 -11.12 59.70 -35.55
CA GLY A 609 -10.85 59.77 -37.01
C GLY A 609 -9.84 58.76 -37.62
N ASP A 610 -9.76 58.56 -38.95
CA ASP A 610 -10.70 58.95 -40.02
C ASP A 610 -10.31 58.32 -41.40
N PHE A 611 -11.30 57.87 -42.23
CA PHE A 611 -11.32 57.62 -43.72
C PHE A 611 -10.13 56.86 -44.43
N HIS A 612 -10.22 56.13 -45.56
CA HIS A 612 -11.28 55.61 -46.46
C HIS A 612 -10.73 54.39 -47.29
N PRO A 613 -11.50 53.67 -48.14
CA PRO A 613 -11.12 52.39 -48.77
C PRO A 613 -10.68 52.44 -50.25
N ILE A 614 -10.09 51.33 -50.75
CA ILE A 614 -9.89 50.99 -52.19
C ILE A 614 -10.28 49.50 -52.43
N SER A 615 -10.48 49.11 -53.69
CA SER A 615 -11.41 48.06 -54.16
C SER A 615 -10.84 46.98 -55.09
N ILE A 616 -11.49 45.79 -55.12
CA ILE A 616 -11.74 44.86 -56.27
C ILE A 616 -10.55 44.39 -57.14
N VAL A 617 -10.40 43.06 -57.29
CA VAL A 617 -10.26 42.32 -58.58
C VAL A 617 -10.79 40.87 -58.41
N HIS A 618 -11.41 40.29 -59.46
CA HIS A 618 -11.92 38.91 -59.55
C HIS A 618 -10.88 37.88 -60.06
N LYS A 619 -11.08 36.59 -59.73
CA LYS A 619 -11.03 35.37 -60.60
C LYS A 619 -10.83 34.10 -59.75
N GLU A 620 -11.18 32.88 -60.16
CA GLU A 620 -12.27 32.34 -61.01
C GLU A 620 -12.39 30.82 -60.71
N VAL A 621 -13.48 30.16 -61.09
CA VAL A 621 -13.81 28.77 -60.70
C VAL A 621 -13.22 27.71 -61.66
N CYS A 622 -12.77 26.56 -61.12
CA CYS A 622 -12.86 25.19 -61.67
C CYS A 622 -12.31 24.22 -60.57
N SER A 623 -12.97 23.19 -60.02
CA SER A 623 -13.95 22.17 -60.44
C SER A 623 -13.36 20.81 -60.86
N ASP A 624 -13.81 19.76 -60.16
CA ASP A 624 -13.97 18.35 -60.58
C ASP A 624 -12.76 17.42 -60.82
N SER A 625 -12.42 16.67 -59.76
CA SER A 625 -12.60 15.19 -59.65
C SER A 625 -12.53 14.30 -60.92
N TRP A 626 -11.76 13.18 -60.86
CA TRP A 626 -12.28 11.78 -60.83
C TRP A 626 -11.19 10.70 -61.10
N ARG A 627 -11.34 9.53 -60.43
CA ARG A 627 -10.98 8.13 -60.82
C ARG A 627 -9.53 7.81 -61.28
N ILE A 628 -8.79 6.97 -60.54
CA ILE A 628 -8.81 5.48 -60.58
C ILE A 628 -8.53 4.90 -61.98
N TRP A 629 -7.43 4.14 -62.10
CA TRP A 629 -7.47 2.72 -62.55
C TRP A 629 -6.16 2.00 -62.18
N CYS A 630 -6.21 0.67 -62.16
CA CYS A 630 -5.09 -0.21 -61.83
C CYS A 630 -4.91 -1.25 -62.95
N SER A 631 -3.67 -1.61 -63.30
CA SER A 631 -3.38 -2.68 -64.26
C SER A 631 -2.18 -3.50 -63.79
N ARG A 632 -2.21 -4.80 -64.11
CA ARG A 632 -1.28 -5.82 -63.61
C ARG A 632 -0.92 -6.75 -64.77
N SER A 633 0.37 -6.94 -65.03
CA SER A 633 0.85 -7.83 -66.09
C SER A 633 2.13 -8.56 -65.65
N ASN A 634 2.07 -9.89 -65.60
CA ASN A 634 3.24 -10.73 -65.37
C ASN A 634 4.01 -10.95 -66.68
N SER A 635 5.33 -10.88 -66.63
CA SER A 635 6.21 -11.63 -67.53
C SER A 635 7.56 -11.86 -66.86
N THR A 636 7.96 -13.13 -66.70
CA THR A 636 9.22 -13.53 -66.06
C THR A 636 10.40 -13.43 -67.03
N ALA A 637 11.48 -12.79 -66.60
CA ALA A 637 12.81 -12.91 -67.19
C ALA A 637 13.86 -12.83 -66.06
N GLU A 638 14.82 -13.75 -66.07
CA GLU A 638 15.88 -13.87 -65.05
C GLU A 638 17.27 -13.55 -65.67
N PRO A 639 18.35 -13.39 -64.87
CA PRO A 639 19.01 -12.09 -64.85
C PRO A 639 20.43 -12.10 -65.42
N LYS A 640 20.97 -10.90 -65.68
CA LYS A 640 22.42 -10.66 -65.73
C LYS A 640 22.80 -9.32 -65.10
N ASP A 641 23.87 -9.40 -64.31
CA ASP A 641 24.73 -8.30 -63.87
C ASP A 641 25.19 -7.39 -65.02
N SER A 642 25.52 -6.11 -64.79
CA SER A 642 25.47 -5.31 -63.56
C SER A 642 25.57 -3.83 -63.90
N HIS A 643 24.84 -2.98 -63.16
CA HIS A 643 25.23 -1.62 -62.72
C HIS A 643 23.99 -0.96 -62.10
N GLU A 644 23.77 -1.18 -60.81
CA GLU A 644 22.68 -0.53 -60.10
C GLU A 644 22.99 0.96 -59.92
N VAL A 645 22.39 1.80 -60.79
CA VAL A 645 22.30 3.24 -60.56
C VAL A 645 21.36 3.42 -59.38
N ARG A 646 21.92 3.43 -58.17
CA ARG A 646 21.21 3.61 -56.91
C ARG A 646 20.46 4.94 -56.94
N ALA A 647 19.19 4.90 -57.31
CA ALA A 647 18.34 6.07 -57.42
C ALA A 647 18.35 6.79 -56.07
N GLN A 648 18.84 8.03 -56.06
CA GLN A 648 18.77 8.86 -54.86
C GLN A 648 17.30 9.18 -54.61
N VAL A 649 16.71 8.49 -53.64
CA VAL A 649 15.40 8.86 -53.09
C VAL A 649 15.60 10.21 -52.42
N THR A 650 15.27 11.29 -53.14
CA THR A 650 15.24 12.64 -52.60
C THR A 650 14.03 12.74 -51.69
N VAL A 651 14.20 12.29 -50.44
CA VAL A 651 13.24 12.47 -49.35
C VAL A 651 12.81 13.94 -49.36
N ARG A 652 11.52 14.23 -49.25
CA ARG A 652 11.05 15.62 -49.15
C ARG A 652 11.36 16.17 -47.76
N ARG A 653 11.81 17.43 -47.67
CA ARG A 653 11.95 18.10 -46.37
C ARG A 653 10.60 18.12 -45.67
N LYS A 654 10.61 17.90 -44.34
CA LYS A 654 9.40 17.83 -43.53
C LYS A 654 9.05 19.17 -42.90
N ASN A 655 7.76 19.49 -42.88
CA ASN A 655 7.25 20.68 -42.20
C ASN A 655 6.96 20.35 -40.72
N LEU A 656 7.63 21.05 -39.81
CA LEU A 656 7.55 20.80 -38.36
C LEU A 656 6.77 21.92 -37.66
N ALA A 657 5.76 21.54 -36.85
CA ALA A 657 5.09 22.44 -35.93
C ALA A 657 5.59 22.19 -34.49
N VAL A 658 6.05 23.22 -33.79
CA VAL A 658 6.59 23.07 -32.43
C VAL A 658 5.68 23.75 -31.41
N PHE A 659 5.33 23.04 -30.34
CA PHE A 659 4.40 23.50 -29.30
C PHE A 659 5.16 23.80 -28.00
N VAL A 660 4.95 24.97 -27.40
CA VAL A 660 5.66 25.43 -26.19
C VAL A 660 4.78 26.16 -25.18
N SER A 661 5.16 26.18 -23.90
CA SER A 661 4.51 26.96 -22.84
C SER A 661 5.45 27.85 -22.02
N GLY A 662 6.74 27.92 -22.39
CA GLY A 662 7.80 28.54 -21.59
C GLY A 662 8.97 29.06 -22.43
N GLY A 663 10.20 28.93 -21.92
CA GLY A 663 11.42 29.44 -22.55
C GLY A 663 11.81 28.75 -23.88
N GLY A 664 11.30 27.54 -24.12
CA GLY A 664 11.43 26.85 -25.41
C GLY A 664 12.85 26.40 -25.76
N SER A 665 13.66 25.97 -24.78
CA SER A 665 15.04 25.53 -25.04
C SER A 665 15.12 24.34 -26.01
N ASN A 666 14.29 23.31 -25.83
CA ASN A 666 14.14 22.20 -26.80
C ASN A 666 13.79 22.69 -28.22
N PHE A 667 12.87 23.65 -28.33
CA PHE A 667 12.51 24.27 -29.60
C PHE A 667 13.71 24.96 -30.27
N ARG A 668 14.53 25.71 -29.51
CA ARG A 668 15.75 26.34 -30.02
C ARG A 668 16.73 25.30 -30.55
N SER A 669 16.96 24.21 -29.82
CA SER A 669 17.86 23.12 -30.24
C SER A 669 17.43 22.45 -31.56
N ILE A 670 16.12 22.19 -31.72
CA ILE A 670 15.53 21.65 -32.97
C ILE A 670 15.68 22.66 -34.11
N HIS A 671 15.29 23.92 -33.89
CA HIS A 671 15.35 24.96 -34.92
C HIS A 671 16.79 25.28 -35.36
N GLU A 672 17.77 25.24 -34.45
CA GLU A 672 19.17 25.43 -34.81
C GLU A 672 19.75 24.23 -35.57
N ALA A 673 19.34 23.00 -35.26
CA ALA A 673 19.71 21.83 -36.04
C ALA A 673 19.10 21.87 -37.45
N SER A 674 17.87 22.37 -37.59
CA SER A 674 17.24 22.70 -38.88
C SER A 674 18.02 23.77 -39.66
N LYS A 675 18.33 24.93 -39.05
CA LYS A 675 19.13 25.99 -39.67
C LYS A 675 20.55 25.59 -40.05
N ARG A 676 21.16 24.63 -39.34
CA ARG A 676 22.48 24.04 -39.69
C ARG A 676 22.42 23.03 -40.83
N GLY A 677 21.23 22.69 -41.35
CA GLY A 677 21.04 21.63 -42.34
C GLY A 677 21.21 20.22 -41.75
N SER A 678 21.34 20.08 -40.43
CA SER A 678 21.45 18.79 -39.74
C SER A 678 20.10 18.06 -39.63
N LEU A 679 18.98 18.77 -39.78
CA LEU A 679 17.66 18.17 -39.91
C LEU A 679 17.14 18.31 -41.35
N HIS A 680 16.55 17.23 -41.86
CA HIS A 680 15.84 17.23 -43.14
C HIS A 680 14.39 17.75 -43.02
N GLY A 681 14.21 18.82 -42.25
CA GLY A 681 12.93 19.45 -41.99
C GLY A 681 13.06 20.85 -41.41
N ASP A 682 12.00 21.62 -41.53
CA ASP A 682 11.94 23.06 -41.28
C ASP A 682 10.81 23.39 -40.30
N VAL A 683 11.10 24.24 -39.30
CA VAL A 683 10.08 24.64 -38.31
C VAL A 683 9.22 25.76 -38.89
N VAL A 684 8.12 25.38 -39.53
CA VAL A 684 7.22 26.28 -40.25
C VAL A 684 6.29 27.09 -39.34
N VAL A 685 6.03 26.62 -38.12
CA VAL A 685 5.12 27.30 -37.17
C VAL A 685 5.41 26.93 -35.72
N LEU A 686 5.27 27.91 -34.83
CA LEU A 686 5.24 27.71 -33.38
C LEU A 686 3.80 27.85 -32.85
N VAL A 687 3.36 26.94 -31.99
CA VAL A 687 2.11 27.04 -31.24
C VAL A 687 2.41 27.24 -29.76
N THR A 688 1.68 28.14 -29.10
CA THR A 688 1.85 28.42 -27.67
C THR A 688 0.52 28.68 -26.99
N ASN A 689 0.41 28.39 -25.68
CA ASN A 689 -0.71 28.84 -24.85
C ASN A 689 -0.41 30.14 -24.08
N LYS A 690 0.71 30.81 -24.41
CA LYS A 690 1.22 32.04 -23.81
C LYS A 690 1.88 32.90 -24.89
N SER A 691 1.27 34.02 -25.26
CA SER A 691 1.78 34.92 -26.32
C SER A 691 3.11 35.58 -25.98
N ASP A 692 3.46 35.63 -24.70
CA ASP A 692 4.58 36.32 -24.05
C ASP A 692 5.76 35.41 -23.68
N CYS A 693 5.69 34.10 -23.95
CA CYS A 693 6.75 33.17 -23.50
C CYS A 693 8.03 33.28 -24.35
N GLY A 694 9.20 33.03 -23.75
CA GLY A 694 10.51 33.16 -24.41
C GLY A 694 10.76 32.23 -25.61
N GLY A 695 9.91 31.21 -25.82
CA GLY A 695 9.83 30.47 -27.08
C GLY A 695 9.13 31.27 -28.19
N ALA A 696 8.01 31.92 -27.89
CA ALA A 696 7.27 32.77 -28.83
C ALA A 696 8.04 34.02 -29.23
N GLU A 697 8.80 34.62 -28.31
CA GLU A 697 9.75 35.69 -28.61
C GLU A 697 10.84 35.23 -29.58
N TYR A 698 11.51 34.11 -29.30
CA TYR A 698 12.56 33.56 -30.17
C TYR A 698 12.03 33.19 -31.57
N ALA A 699 10.81 32.65 -31.67
CA ALA A 699 10.17 32.36 -32.96
C ALA A 699 9.97 33.62 -33.79
N ARG A 700 9.39 34.68 -33.22
CA ARG A 700 9.22 35.99 -33.90
C ARG A 700 10.56 36.56 -34.35
N ASN A 701 11.57 36.54 -33.48
CA ASN A 701 12.92 37.03 -33.78
C ASN A 701 13.65 36.20 -34.86
N ASN A 702 13.14 35.00 -35.19
CA ASN A 702 13.65 34.15 -36.27
C ASN A 702 12.72 34.09 -37.50
N GLY A 703 11.63 34.86 -37.53
CA GLY A 703 10.66 34.90 -38.63
C GLY A 703 9.63 33.76 -38.64
N ILE A 704 9.55 32.95 -37.58
CA ILE A 704 8.61 31.81 -37.49
C ILE A 704 7.24 32.33 -37.00
N PRO A 705 6.14 32.05 -37.74
CA PRO A 705 4.78 32.37 -37.31
C PRO A 705 4.43 31.78 -35.95
N VAL A 706 3.72 32.55 -35.11
CA VAL A 706 3.30 32.13 -33.76
C VAL A 706 1.77 32.10 -33.65
N ILE A 707 1.22 30.92 -33.36
CA ILE A 707 -0.21 30.67 -33.11
C ILE A 707 -0.47 30.61 -31.60
N LEU A 708 -1.57 31.23 -31.15
CA LEU A 708 -2.06 31.13 -29.78
C LEU A 708 -3.15 30.05 -29.68
N PHE A 709 -2.93 29.03 -28.84
CA PHE A 709 -3.87 27.93 -28.61
C PHE A 709 -3.67 27.30 -27.20
N PRO A 710 -4.75 26.98 -26.45
CA PRO A 710 -6.16 27.17 -26.80
C PRO A 710 -6.64 28.60 -26.56
N LYS A 711 -7.79 28.95 -27.16
CA LYS A 711 -8.52 30.18 -26.85
C LYS A 711 -8.83 30.31 -25.35
N ALA A 712 -8.31 31.35 -24.69
CA ALA A 712 -8.51 31.56 -23.26
C ALA A 712 -9.91 32.12 -22.94
N LYS A 713 -10.45 31.79 -21.76
CA LYS A 713 -11.81 32.18 -21.35
C LYS A 713 -11.84 33.66 -20.95
N GLY A 714 -12.10 34.52 -21.94
CA GLY A 714 -12.14 35.98 -21.80
C GLY A 714 -11.32 36.71 -22.87
N GLU A 715 -10.50 35.99 -23.65
CA GLU A 715 -9.68 36.57 -24.71
C GLU A 715 -10.29 36.29 -26.09
N SER A 716 -10.28 37.30 -26.96
CA SER A 716 -10.63 37.13 -28.38
C SER A 716 -9.62 36.27 -29.14
N ASN A 717 -8.37 36.32 -28.69
CA ASN A 717 -7.20 35.84 -29.42
C ASN A 717 -6.90 34.39 -29.03
N GLY A 718 -7.04 33.49 -29.99
CA GLY A 718 -6.68 32.08 -29.84
C GLY A 718 -7.62 31.17 -30.61
N LEU A 719 -7.08 30.07 -31.11
CA LEU A 719 -7.81 29.12 -31.96
C LEU A 719 -8.65 28.13 -31.14
N SER A 720 -9.75 27.64 -31.74
CA SER A 720 -10.40 26.40 -31.29
C SER A 720 -9.63 25.16 -31.79
N PRO A 721 -9.95 23.94 -31.32
CA PRO A 721 -9.31 22.72 -31.81
C PRO A 721 -9.45 22.52 -33.33
N SER A 722 -10.62 22.81 -33.91
CA SER A 722 -10.84 22.72 -35.36
C SER A 722 -10.06 23.78 -36.13
N ASP A 723 -10.06 25.03 -35.67
CA ASP A 723 -9.32 26.11 -36.34
C ASP A 723 -7.81 25.85 -36.31
N LEU A 724 -7.31 25.23 -35.23
CA LEU A 724 -5.92 24.80 -35.10
C LEU A 724 -5.57 23.73 -36.15
N VAL A 725 -6.39 22.67 -36.25
CA VAL A 725 -6.21 21.61 -37.27
C VAL A 725 -6.17 22.20 -38.68
N ASP A 726 -7.15 23.04 -39.02
CA ASP A 726 -7.23 23.64 -40.36
C ASP A 726 -6.18 24.74 -40.61
N THR A 727 -5.53 25.25 -39.56
CA THR A 727 -4.38 26.15 -39.71
C THR A 727 -3.08 25.36 -39.89
N LEU A 728 -2.85 24.30 -39.11
CA LEU A 728 -1.67 23.44 -39.26
C LEU A 728 -1.65 22.70 -40.61
N ARG A 729 -2.82 22.36 -41.17
CA ARG A 729 -2.97 21.87 -42.55
C ARG A 729 -2.51 22.89 -43.61
N LYS A 730 -2.76 24.19 -43.41
CA LYS A 730 -2.30 25.26 -44.33
C LYS A 730 -0.80 25.52 -44.25
N PHE A 731 -0.16 25.10 -43.16
CA PHE A 731 1.30 25.04 -43.02
C PHE A 731 1.89 23.70 -43.52
N GLU A 732 1.06 22.84 -44.14
CA GLU A 732 1.44 21.52 -44.67
C GLU A 732 2.27 20.66 -43.68
N VAL A 733 1.97 20.78 -42.38
CA VAL A 733 2.72 20.16 -41.29
C VAL A 733 2.72 18.63 -41.42
N ASP A 734 3.90 18.03 -41.33
CA ASP A 734 4.09 16.57 -41.27
C ASP A 734 4.11 16.05 -39.83
N PHE A 735 4.79 16.79 -38.92
CA PHE A 735 5.02 16.37 -37.53
C PHE A 735 4.80 17.52 -36.54
N ILE A 736 4.21 17.16 -35.39
CA ILE A 736 3.94 18.06 -34.27
C ILE A 736 4.82 17.66 -33.09
N LEU A 737 5.58 18.62 -32.55
CA LEU A 737 6.63 18.40 -31.55
C LEU A 737 6.31 19.21 -30.28
N LEU A 738 5.91 18.54 -29.20
CA LEU A 738 5.63 19.17 -27.91
C LEU A 738 6.94 19.39 -27.12
N ALA A 739 7.48 20.60 -27.22
CA ALA A 739 8.74 21.02 -26.63
C ALA A 739 8.51 21.74 -25.28
N GLY A 740 7.89 21.04 -24.32
CA GLY A 740 7.46 21.61 -23.05
C GLY A 740 6.14 22.39 -23.17
N TYR A 741 5.14 21.75 -23.78
CA TYR A 741 3.75 22.25 -23.84
C TYR A 741 2.93 21.70 -22.66
N LEU A 742 2.19 22.57 -21.98
CA LEU A 742 1.58 22.32 -20.67
C LEU A 742 0.04 22.26 -20.70
N LYS A 743 -0.55 21.92 -21.85
CA LYS A 743 -2.00 21.65 -22.01
C LYS A 743 -2.18 20.29 -22.66
N LEU A 744 -3.26 19.59 -22.30
CA LEU A 744 -3.64 18.35 -22.99
C LEU A 744 -3.93 18.67 -24.46
N ILE A 745 -3.50 17.79 -25.37
CA ILE A 745 -3.79 17.93 -26.79
C ILE A 745 -5.25 17.53 -27.05
N PRO A 746 -6.02 18.31 -27.83
CA PRO A 746 -7.40 17.95 -28.15
C PRO A 746 -7.45 16.71 -29.04
N VAL A 747 -8.48 15.89 -28.83
CA VAL A 747 -8.76 14.65 -29.56
C VAL A 747 -8.87 14.89 -31.07
N GLU A 748 -9.39 16.04 -31.46
CA GLU A 748 -9.49 16.50 -32.85
C GLU A 748 -8.12 16.61 -33.52
N LEU A 749 -7.07 17.02 -32.80
CA LEU A 749 -5.71 17.14 -33.33
C LEU A 749 -5.03 15.76 -33.40
N ILE A 750 -5.22 14.92 -32.37
CA ILE A 750 -4.68 13.54 -32.33
C ILE A 750 -5.23 12.72 -33.51
N ARG A 751 -6.53 12.86 -33.82
CA ARG A 751 -7.17 12.18 -34.97
C ARG A 751 -6.81 12.79 -36.32
N ALA A 752 -6.42 14.07 -36.37
CA ALA A 752 -5.94 14.72 -37.60
C ALA A 752 -4.46 14.43 -37.90
N TYR A 753 -3.67 14.05 -36.89
CA TYR A 753 -2.24 13.80 -36.96
C TYR A 753 -1.89 12.44 -36.30
N GLU A 754 -2.60 11.37 -36.68
CA GLU A 754 -2.35 10.03 -36.12
C GLU A 754 -0.89 9.63 -36.36
N ARG A 755 -0.18 9.26 -35.28
CA ARG A 755 1.26 8.93 -35.28
C ARG A 755 2.19 10.07 -35.75
N SER A 756 1.71 11.30 -35.83
CA SER A 756 2.50 12.49 -36.18
C SER A 756 2.74 13.45 -35.01
N ILE A 757 2.25 13.17 -33.80
CA ILE A 757 2.45 14.00 -32.60
C ILE A 757 3.41 13.32 -31.62
N PHE A 758 4.46 14.04 -31.23
CA PHE A 758 5.51 13.58 -30.32
C PHE A 758 5.70 14.53 -29.15
N ASN A 759 5.90 13.98 -27.94
CA ASN A 759 6.20 14.74 -26.73
C ASN A 759 7.53 14.31 -26.13
N ILE A 760 8.25 15.25 -25.51
CA ILE A 760 9.39 14.96 -24.66
C ILE A 760 9.03 15.15 -23.18
N HIS A 761 9.27 14.10 -22.39
CA HIS A 761 8.97 14.07 -20.97
C HIS A 761 10.27 13.91 -20.14
N PRO A 762 10.51 14.72 -19.09
CA PRO A 762 11.81 14.78 -18.41
C PRO A 762 12.01 13.68 -17.33
N SER A 763 11.50 12.47 -17.58
CA SER A 763 11.80 11.26 -16.80
C SER A 763 11.66 10.00 -17.67
N LEU A 764 12.21 8.88 -17.19
CA LEU A 764 12.13 7.57 -17.83
C LEU A 764 10.73 6.98 -17.66
N LEU A 765 9.84 7.30 -18.60
CA LEU A 765 8.47 6.80 -18.63
C LEU A 765 8.43 5.25 -18.64
N PRO A 766 7.38 4.65 -18.06
CA PRO A 766 6.23 5.28 -17.42
C PRO A 766 6.48 5.88 -16.01
N ALA A 767 7.68 5.77 -15.44
CA ALA A 767 7.97 6.35 -14.12
C ALA A 767 7.92 7.89 -14.15
N PHE A 768 7.23 8.48 -13.17
CA PHE A 768 7.03 9.94 -13.03
C PHE A 768 6.37 10.61 -14.26
N GLY A 769 5.58 9.87 -15.04
CA GLY A 769 4.69 10.39 -16.07
C GLY A 769 3.27 10.69 -15.57
N GLY A 770 2.50 11.40 -16.39
CA GLY A 770 1.06 11.56 -16.20
C GLY A 770 0.65 12.87 -15.52
N LYS A 771 -0.67 13.02 -15.36
CA LYS A 771 -1.32 14.27 -14.95
C LYS A 771 -0.80 14.81 -13.60
N GLY A 772 0.08 15.81 -13.67
CA GLY A 772 0.65 16.51 -12.52
C GLY A 772 2.17 16.54 -12.52
N TYR A 773 2.80 15.61 -13.24
CA TYR A 773 4.24 15.53 -13.43
C TYR A 773 4.65 16.39 -14.64
N TYR A 774 5.06 17.64 -14.39
CA TYR A 774 5.56 18.54 -15.44
C TYR A 774 6.59 19.54 -14.90
N GLY A 775 7.62 19.83 -15.70
CA GLY A 775 8.74 20.69 -15.29
C GLY A 775 9.39 20.21 -13.99
N MET A 776 9.75 21.15 -13.10
CA MET A 776 10.43 20.85 -11.82
C MET A 776 9.73 19.81 -10.94
N LYS A 777 8.40 19.63 -11.07
CA LYS A 777 7.67 18.59 -10.33
C LYS A 777 8.16 17.17 -10.63
N VAL A 778 8.66 16.93 -11.84
CA VAL A 778 9.22 15.63 -12.25
C VAL A 778 10.53 15.38 -11.51
N HIS A 779 11.50 16.29 -11.64
CA HIS A 779 12.80 16.17 -10.97
C HIS A 779 12.67 16.11 -9.44
N LYS A 780 11.79 16.93 -8.86
CA LYS A 780 11.44 16.88 -7.43
C LYS A 780 10.95 15.50 -7.01
N ALA A 781 10.05 14.89 -7.78
CA ALA A 781 9.52 13.56 -7.48
C ALA A 781 10.59 12.46 -7.63
N VAL A 782 11.47 12.56 -8.64
CA VAL A 782 12.62 11.66 -8.81
C VAL A 782 13.54 11.73 -7.57
N ILE A 783 13.98 12.92 -7.16
CA ILE A 783 14.81 13.11 -5.96
C ILE A 783 14.09 12.57 -4.71
N THR A 784 12.81 12.92 -4.52
CA THR A 784 11.99 12.49 -3.37
C THR A 784 11.83 10.96 -3.31
N SER A 785 11.84 10.27 -4.45
CA SER A 785 11.73 8.80 -4.51
C SER A 785 13.02 8.05 -4.17
N GLY A 786 14.17 8.74 -4.16
CA GLY A 786 15.49 8.09 -4.02
C GLY A 786 15.96 7.32 -5.26
N ALA A 787 15.29 7.45 -6.40
CA ALA A 787 15.67 6.81 -7.66
C ALA A 787 17.10 7.20 -8.08
N ARG A 788 17.89 6.22 -8.52
CA ARG A 788 19.29 6.42 -8.94
C ARG A 788 19.46 6.79 -10.42
N PHE A 789 18.37 6.75 -11.18
CA PHE A 789 18.35 7.04 -12.62
C PHE A 789 17.11 7.85 -12.99
N SER A 790 17.29 8.71 -13.98
CA SER A 790 16.28 9.57 -14.60
C SER A 790 16.68 9.80 -16.07
N GLY A 791 16.21 10.87 -16.70
CA GLY A 791 16.55 11.22 -18.08
C GLY A 791 15.31 11.32 -18.98
N PRO A 792 15.45 11.85 -20.20
CA PRO A 792 14.30 12.11 -21.07
C PRO A 792 13.69 10.85 -21.68
N THR A 793 12.39 10.92 -21.94
CA THR A 793 11.66 10.03 -22.84
C THR A 793 11.02 10.83 -23.96
N ILE A 794 11.10 10.33 -25.20
CA ILE A 794 10.29 10.81 -26.32
C ILE A 794 9.28 9.72 -26.69
N HIS A 795 8.02 10.10 -26.82
CA HIS A 795 6.91 9.19 -27.09
C HIS A 795 5.89 9.80 -28.05
N PHE A 796 5.12 8.94 -28.71
CA PHE A 796 3.92 9.32 -29.44
C PHE A 796 2.86 9.83 -28.46
N VAL A 797 2.06 10.83 -28.85
CA VAL A 797 0.98 11.38 -28.01
C VAL A 797 -0.36 10.69 -28.31
N ASP A 798 -1.10 10.33 -27.27
CA ASP A 798 -2.48 9.81 -27.35
C ASP A 798 -3.48 10.73 -26.61
N GLU A 799 -4.72 10.28 -26.37
CA GLU A 799 -5.76 11.06 -25.69
C GLU A 799 -5.48 11.31 -24.18
N HIS A 800 -4.43 10.71 -23.60
CA HIS A 800 -4.00 10.86 -22.21
C HIS A 800 -2.57 11.41 -22.05
N TYR A 801 -2.18 11.72 -20.81
CA TYR A 801 -0.84 12.21 -20.48
C TYR A 801 0.17 11.08 -20.38
N ASP A 802 1.21 11.13 -21.22
CA ASP A 802 2.47 10.38 -21.11
C ASP A 802 2.36 8.83 -21.15
N THR A 803 1.26 8.33 -21.72
CA THR A 803 0.96 6.89 -21.89
C THR A 803 1.31 6.31 -23.26
N GLY A 804 1.47 7.16 -24.27
CA GLY A 804 1.63 6.72 -25.65
C GLY A 804 2.97 6.03 -25.89
N ARG A 805 3.09 5.32 -27.02
CA ARG A 805 4.25 4.45 -27.30
C ARG A 805 5.56 5.24 -27.20
N ILE A 806 6.48 4.76 -26.37
CA ILE A 806 7.84 5.27 -26.25
C ILE A 806 8.57 5.00 -27.58
N LEU A 807 9.27 6.01 -28.09
CA LEU A 807 10.09 5.95 -29.31
C LEU A 807 11.59 6.02 -28.99
N ALA A 808 11.99 6.79 -27.97
CA ALA A 808 13.38 6.83 -27.52
C ALA A 808 13.49 7.25 -26.05
N GLN A 809 14.54 6.80 -25.37
CA GLN A 809 14.89 7.19 -24.00
C GLN A 809 16.40 7.40 -23.88
N ARG A 810 16.82 8.19 -22.87
CA ARG A 810 18.24 8.24 -22.49
C ARG A 810 18.41 8.31 -20.98
N VAL A 811 19.25 7.44 -20.44
CA VAL A 811 19.48 7.34 -18.99
C VAL A 811 20.45 8.42 -18.50
N VAL A 812 20.08 9.07 -17.40
CA VAL A 812 20.85 10.08 -16.66
C VAL A 812 21.01 9.60 -15.21
N PRO A 813 22.23 9.53 -14.66
CA PRO A 813 22.42 9.17 -13.25
C PRO A 813 21.95 10.30 -12.33
N VAL A 814 21.31 9.91 -11.22
CA VAL A 814 20.97 10.78 -10.09
C VAL A 814 22.05 10.60 -9.02
N LEU A 815 22.79 11.66 -8.72
CA LEU A 815 23.87 11.65 -7.72
C LEU A 815 23.28 11.72 -6.31
N ALA A 816 24.02 11.25 -5.32
CA ALA A 816 23.53 11.16 -3.93
C ALA A 816 23.18 12.52 -3.29
N ASN A 817 23.71 13.63 -3.83
CA ASN A 817 23.58 14.98 -3.31
C ASN A 817 22.90 15.95 -4.31
N ASP A 818 22.33 15.46 -5.42
CA ASP A 818 21.68 16.31 -6.44
C ASP A 818 20.55 17.16 -5.84
N THR A 819 20.49 18.45 -6.17
CA THR A 819 19.24 19.22 -6.07
C THR A 819 18.29 18.90 -7.23
N GLU A 820 17.02 19.28 -7.12
CA GLU A 820 16.06 19.10 -8.23
C GLU A 820 16.45 19.93 -9.47
N GLU A 821 17.11 21.08 -9.29
CA GLU A 821 17.66 21.94 -10.34
C GLU A 821 18.91 21.36 -11.00
N GLU A 822 19.83 20.77 -10.24
CA GLU A 822 21.03 20.12 -10.77
C GLU A 822 20.69 18.90 -11.62
N LEU A 823 19.73 18.09 -11.15
CA LEU A 823 19.17 16.99 -11.93
C LEU A 823 18.44 17.50 -13.17
N ALA A 824 17.62 18.56 -13.04
CA ALA A 824 16.92 19.15 -14.18
C ALA A 824 17.89 19.64 -15.27
N ALA A 825 18.96 20.33 -14.90
CA ALA A 825 19.99 20.78 -15.84
C ALA A 825 20.67 19.61 -16.55
N ARG A 826 20.96 18.51 -15.84
CA ARG A 826 21.58 17.30 -16.41
C ARG A 826 20.65 16.56 -17.38
N VAL A 827 19.35 16.46 -17.04
CA VAL A 827 18.32 15.87 -17.91
C VAL A 827 18.10 16.73 -19.16
N LEU A 828 18.03 18.06 -19.01
CA LEU A 828 17.80 19.00 -20.11
C LEU A 828 18.90 18.96 -21.19
N ILE A 829 20.16 18.71 -20.83
CA ILE A 829 21.25 18.50 -21.80
C ILE A 829 20.96 17.26 -22.67
N GLN A 830 20.41 16.20 -22.08
CA GLN A 830 20.04 14.99 -22.83
C GLN A 830 18.75 15.17 -23.62
N GLU A 831 17.79 15.96 -23.14
CA GLU A 831 16.59 16.34 -23.91
C GLU A 831 16.98 16.99 -25.24
N HIS A 832 17.90 17.96 -25.21
CA HIS A 832 18.30 18.72 -26.40
C HIS A 832 18.97 17.87 -27.47
N GLN A 833 19.67 16.82 -27.06
CA GLN A 833 20.33 15.87 -27.97
C GLN A 833 19.32 14.85 -28.51
N LEU A 834 18.62 14.16 -27.60
CA LEU A 834 17.66 13.11 -27.97
C LEU A 834 16.54 13.63 -28.87
N TYR A 835 16.04 14.86 -28.64
CA TYR A 835 14.96 15.40 -29.47
C TYR A 835 15.43 15.76 -30.88
N VAL A 836 16.67 16.22 -31.05
CA VAL A 836 17.25 16.46 -32.38
C VAL A 836 17.44 15.13 -33.11
N GLU A 837 17.99 14.11 -32.45
CA GLU A 837 18.21 12.77 -33.03
C GLU A 837 16.89 12.09 -33.47
N VAL A 838 15.83 12.19 -32.66
CA VAL A 838 14.51 11.62 -33.02
C VAL A 838 13.84 12.43 -34.14
N VAL A 839 13.92 13.76 -34.13
CA VAL A 839 13.38 14.58 -35.22
C VAL A 839 14.14 14.34 -36.52
N GLU A 840 15.44 14.06 -36.46
CA GLU A 840 16.23 13.62 -37.62
C GLU A 840 15.72 12.30 -38.18
N ALA A 841 15.50 11.28 -37.33
CA ALA A 841 14.95 9.99 -37.74
C ALA A 841 13.53 10.07 -38.32
N LEU A 842 12.69 10.97 -37.80
CA LEU A 842 11.36 11.26 -38.35
C LEU A 842 11.46 11.95 -39.73
N CYS A 843 12.36 12.93 -39.88
CA CYS A 843 12.60 13.61 -41.15
C CYS A 843 13.17 12.70 -42.25
N GLU A 844 13.98 11.71 -41.87
CA GLU A 844 14.59 10.71 -42.75
C GLU A 844 13.74 9.44 -42.95
N GLU A 845 12.51 9.41 -42.41
CA GLU A 845 11.57 8.27 -42.51
C GLU A 845 12.10 6.94 -41.91
N ARG A 846 13.06 7.01 -40.97
CA ARG A 846 13.72 5.85 -40.33
C ARG A 846 12.94 5.22 -39.16
N VAL A 847 11.75 5.72 -38.83
CA VAL A 847 10.93 5.17 -37.74
C VAL A 847 10.04 4.05 -38.28
N VAL A 848 10.38 2.81 -37.95
CA VAL A 848 9.66 1.60 -38.36
C VAL A 848 8.80 1.04 -37.22
N TRP A 849 7.87 0.15 -37.53
CA TRP A 849 7.02 -0.52 -36.54
C TRP A 849 7.25 -2.02 -36.56
N ARG A 850 7.49 -2.61 -35.39
CA ARG A 850 7.51 -4.06 -35.19
C ARG A 850 6.08 -4.61 -35.14
N GLU A 851 5.92 -5.90 -35.43
CA GLU A 851 4.60 -6.58 -35.53
C GLU A 851 3.74 -6.46 -34.26
N ASP A 852 4.33 -6.30 -33.08
CA ASP A 852 3.64 -6.09 -31.79
C ASP A 852 3.28 -4.62 -31.50
N GLY A 853 3.48 -3.72 -32.47
CA GLY A 853 3.16 -2.30 -32.34
C GLY A 853 4.13 -1.52 -31.43
N VAL A 854 5.39 -1.97 -31.36
CA VAL A 854 6.51 -1.18 -30.81
C VAL A 854 7.21 -0.44 -31.96
N PRO A 855 7.37 0.90 -31.87
CA PRO A 855 8.13 1.67 -32.83
C PRO A 855 9.64 1.52 -32.56
N LEU A 856 10.45 1.61 -33.61
CA LEU A 856 11.92 1.46 -33.56
C LEU A 856 12.59 2.47 -34.50
N ILE A 857 13.78 2.94 -34.14
CA ILE A 857 14.59 3.82 -34.98
C ILE A 857 15.63 2.98 -35.74
N GLN A 858 15.51 2.90 -37.06
CA GLN A 858 16.51 2.23 -37.90
C GLN A 858 17.83 3.01 -37.88
N SER A 859 18.95 2.31 -37.72
CA SER A 859 20.29 2.90 -37.73
C SER A 859 20.63 3.47 -39.11
N LYS A 860 21.34 4.62 -39.14
CA LYS A 860 21.86 5.21 -40.38
C LYS A 860 22.96 4.37 -41.03
N GLU A 861 23.75 3.67 -40.22
CA GLU A 861 24.95 2.96 -40.66
C GLU A 861 24.64 1.52 -41.10
N ASN A 862 23.64 0.90 -40.47
CA ASN A 862 23.28 -0.50 -40.66
C ASN A 862 21.75 -0.66 -40.72
N PRO A 863 21.13 -0.82 -41.92
CA PRO A 863 19.69 -0.97 -42.06
C PRO A 863 19.07 -2.19 -41.35
N ASN A 864 19.88 -3.16 -40.90
CA ASN A 864 19.42 -4.32 -40.12
C ASN A 864 19.47 -4.08 -38.59
N GLU A 865 19.88 -2.90 -38.16
CA GLU A 865 20.05 -2.53 -36.76
C GLU A 865 19.07 -1.42 -36.35
N PHE A 866 18.55 -1.54 -35.14
CA PHE A 866 17.45 -0.76 -34.62
C PHE A 866 17.75 -0.30 -33.20
N HIS A 867 17.25 0.87 -32.84
CA HIS A 867 17.40 1.53 -31.55
C HIS A 867 16.03 1.91 -30.97
#